data_AF-A0A844Q813-F1
#
_entry.id   AF-A0A844Q813-F1
#
_cell.length_a   1.000
_cell.length_b   1.000
_cell.length_c   1.000
_cell.angle_alpha   90.00
_cell.angle_beta   90.00
_cell.angle_gamma   90.00
#
_symmetry.space_group_name_H-M   'P 1'
#
loop_
_entity.id
_entity.type
_entity.pdbx_description
1 polymer ?
#
loop_
_entity_poly.entity_id
_entity_poly.type
_entity_poly.pdbx_seq_one_letter_code
_entity_poly.pdbx_strand_id
1 'polypeptide(L)'
;MKQPFLQKWSVWMSVIVLFLTSMLGASSPAFARTTIDVVPRDKQWTITVNEPIDAFTKDDVYVKDATGKRADVHSFVTNDGYALIVRPPEGGYEADTTYTLVVSERVTSQHRNELDRTVERTFRTNDTFERNVFEPRKQSANAVTYGERVTELPLDTVQLLQTADYESDSFTFQGTSDALASLTTGDIVIFPPTDEYPFGWSKEIVKRTSTGNKTTWKTKEPALEDVIASIDISQLLELTADDLAVNRDVHTVIASEATDDERTFQMANEEDGTIGTMTFAEEDGEPVIRFANVELSNERDIHIEHEDTVHLLVDGTVTFHQPTVGIDFQGIPIVSTLEHLSFESGATVELETSVGVKTENEWKKRFNTGVAFPIRAAGVAGADIQFFIQFGLEGEATLTYEIGADLAYAAGVTKVDDDYEWFNDSNVTPTPSDWKFKGSVEGTLAVGPEVEAKVAQFTLASFDVAAGYRMNVSGHLSPTEACYTMKDDLFIEAHSAIGRGKLTIEADYPLLSQPLSVSSTCDFDQLIAQPIRLPVGGTANIELFGVDRHSNIEPLDLVQWNVSYTVDQPRIVAVNRLGKVRALSKGINGQTTTIRATYENESGKTVETLIPVELVNEWHNAWMQDVIRSTQSSIRDILSSAEVVNGAYGPFESLEGSLRHVVSERYMPTLKQYYENNMHPTVGLYLFMYEEAFPLYFNVAKRDPGRFVVETVLPPSDRNGGTRNVYSFITEQGEWKLDNFVETPLEPSGIVLQASPNGAKQYITNRLIADGAFDEKKDKLTFQKVGEDQRNGRLMTYYTFEHTHAYGSNKFKYYVQDGYYTNFH
;
A
#
# COMPACT_ATOMS: atom_id res chain seq x y z
N MET A 1 67.53 75.04 -16.29
CA MET A 1 67.32 75.23 -14.83
C MET A 1 66.54 74.04 -14.30
N LYS A 2 67.01 73.47 -13.17
CA LYS A 2 66.43 72.38 -12.34
C LYS A 2 66.49 70.93 -12.87
N GLN A 3 67.40 70.16 -12.26
CA GLN A 3 67.32 68.72 -11.94
C GLN A 3 66.24 68.44 -10.86
N PRO A 4 65.97 67.20 -10.37
CA PRO A 4 66.22 65.82 -10.87
C PRO A 4 64.97 64.89 -10.74
N PHE A 5 65.08 63.56 -11.04
CA PHE A 5 64.88 62.42 -10.10
C PHE A 5 64.49 61.08 -10.79
N LEU A 6 65.46 60.14 -10.80
CA LEU A 6 65.42 58.66 -10.63
C LEU A 6 64.38 57.80 -11.40
N GLN A 7 64.79 56.89 -12.29
CA GLN A 7 65.43 55.57 -12.06
C GLN A 7 64.51 54.55 -11.36
N LYS A 8 63.86 53.67 -12.16
CA LYS A 8 63.42 52.30 -11.79
C LYS A 8 62.63 51.63 -12.95
N TRP A 9 63.30 51.30 -14.06
CA TRP A 9 62.68 50.51 -15.15
C TRP A 9 63.70 49.53 -15.74
N SER A 10 64.01 48.42 -15.04
CA SER A 10 64.68 47.26 -15.67
C SER A 10 64.60 45.94 -14.90
N VAL A 11 63.61 45.73 -14.01
CA VAL A 11 63.46 44.47 -13.25
C VAL A 11 62.12 43.76 -13.51
N TRP A 12 61.17 44.41 -14.18
CA TRP A 12 59.82 43.85 -14.38
C TRP A 12 59.65 42.98 -15.64
N MET A 13 60.66 42.88 -16.51
CA MET A 13 60.55 42.10 -17.76
C MET A 13 61.06 40.64 -17.66
N SER A 14 61.70 40.24 -16.55
CA SER A 14 62.15 38.86 -16.35
C SER A 14 61.23 38.03 -15.44
N VAL A 15 60.22 38.63 -14.80
CA VAL A 15 59.25 37.93 -13.95
C VAL A 15 58.00 37.48 -14.74
N ILE A 16 57.71 38.12 -15.88
CA ILE A 16 56.52 37.79 -16.71
C ILE A 16 56.77 36.59 -17.63
N VAL A 17 58.03 36.25 -17.94
CA VAL A 17 58.37 35.09 -18.80
C VAL A 17 58.57 33.80 -18.01
N LEU A 18 58.73 33.86 -16.68
CA LEU A 18 58.81 32.68 -15.80
C LEU A 18 57.47 32.30 -15.13
N PHE A 19 56.42 33.11 -15.30
CA PHE A 19 55.07 32.82 -14.80
C PHE A 19 54.14 32.22 -15.88
N LEU A 20 54.55 32.20 -17.15
CA LEU A 20 53.74 31.64 -18.24
C LEU A 20 54.02 30.15 -18.56
N THR A 21 55.07 29.55 -18.01
CA THR A 21 55.36 28.11 -18.19
C THR A 21 54.82 27.22 -17.08
N SER A 22 54.26 27.77 -16.00
CA SER A 22 53.62 27.02 -14.91
C SER A 22 52.10 26.80 -15.09
N MET A 23 51.48 27.36 -16.13
CA MET A 23 50.04 27.17 -16.43
C MET A 23 49.74 26.09 -17.50
N LEU A 24 50.76 25.33 -17.93
CA LEU A 24 50.59 24.09 -18.71
C LEU A 24 50.81 22.84 -17.86
N GLY A 25 50.74 22.96 -16.53
CA GLY A 25 50.42 21.82 -15.68
C GLY A 25 48.91 21.58 -15.80
N ALA A 26 48.49 20.86 -16.85
CA ALA A 26 47.20 20.20 -16.83
C ALA A 26 47.23 19.30 -15.58
N SER A 27 46.65 19.76 -14.48
CA SER A 27 46.16 18.86 -13.46
C SER A 27 45.14 18.00 -14.20
N SER A 28 45.58 16.84 -14.70
CA SER A 28 44.67 15.76 -15.02
C SER A 28 43.75 15.71 -13.81
N PRO A 29 42.42 15.89 -13.97
CA PRO A 29 41.52 15.67 -12.86
C PRO A 29 41.94 14.31 -12.32
N ALA A 30 42.34 14.26 -11.05
CA ALA A 30 42.56 13.00 -10.38
C ALA A 30 41.19 12.33 -10.49
N PHE A 31 41.02 11.49 -11.51
CA PHE A 31 39.84 10.69 -11.71
C PHE A 31 39.79 9.87 -10.43
N ALA A 32 38.93 10.28 -9.51
CA ALA A 32 38.57 9.49 -8.36
C ALA A 32 38.18 8.14 -8.96
N ARG A 33 39.05 7.16 -8.77
CA ARG A 33 38.88 5.84 -9.34
C ARG A 33 37.72 5.26 -8.55
N THR A 34 36.51 5.41 -9.08
CA THR A 34 35.32 4.83 -8.47
C THR A 34 35.59 3.33 -8.42
N THR A 35 35.85 2.82 -7.22
CA THR A 35 35.97 1.39 -7.00
C THR A 35 34.62 0.79 -7.34
N ILE A 36 34.59 -0.07 -8.35
CA ILE A 36 33.40 -0.86 -8.69
C ILE A 36 33.30 -1.90 -7.58
N ASP A 37 32.15 -1.93 -6.89
CA ASP A 37 31.90 -2.94 -5.87
C ASP A 37 31.83 -4.31 -6.53
N VAL A 38 32.48 -5.29 -5.92
CA VAL A 38 32.35 -6.70 -6.29
C VAL A 38 31.34 -7.32 -5.33
N VAL A 39 30.24 -7.84 -5.86
CA VAL A 39 29.13 -8.41 -5.09
C VAL A 39 28.82 -9.84 -5.56
N PRO A 40 28.09 -10.63 -4.78
CA PRO A 40 27.61 -11.95 -5.21
C PRO A 40 26.55 -11.90 -6.31
N ARG A 41 26.33 -13.07 -6.93
CA ARG A 41 25.42 -13.25 -8.07
C ARG A 41 23.95 -13.04 -7.73
N ASP A 42 23.57 -13.23 -6.49
CA ASP A 42 22.21 -13.05 -5.96
C ASP A 42 22.02 -11.71 -5.25
N LYS A 43 22.92 -10.74 -5.45
CA LYS A 43 22.86 -9.47 -4.73
C LYS A 43 21.51 -8.77 -4.90
N GLN A 44 20.75 -8.69 -3.80
CA GLN A 44 19.57 -7.83 -3.70
C GLN A 44 20.01 -6.38 -3.40
N TRP A 45 19.33 -5.42 -4.03
CA TRP A 45 19.54 -4.00 -3.78
C TRP A 45 18.37 -3.40 -3.03
N THR A 46 18.66 -2.67 -1.95
CA THR A 46 17.69 -1.83 -1.25
C THR A 46 17.96 -0.38 -1.60
N ILE A 47 16.99 0.28 -2.22
CA ILE A 47 17.02 1.71 -2.54
C ILE A 47 16.10 2.42 -1.56
N THR A 48 16.68 3.17 -0.63
CA THR A 48 15.92 4.01 0.29
C THR A 48 15.58 5.34 -0.36
N VAL A 49 14.33 5.76 -0.22
CA VAL A 49 13.83 7.06 -0.67
C VAL A 49 13.43 7.93 0.53
N ASN A 50 13.36 9.24 0.32
CA ASN A 50 12.99 10.21 1.35
C ASN A 50 11.49 10.54 1.39
N GLU A 51 10.72 10.07 0.41
CA GLU A 51 9.27 10.17 0.33
C GLU A 51 8.71 8.79 -0.06
N PRO A 52 7.55 8.38 0.46
CA PRO A 52 7.00 7.05 0.16
C PRO A 52 6.63 6.95 -1.32
N ILE A 53 6.98 5.84 -1.95
CA ILE A 53 6.74 5.57 -3.37
C ILE A 53 5.24 5.33 -3.61
N ASP A 54 4.73 5.93 -4.68
CA ASP A 54 3.38 5.73 -5.23
C ASP A 54 3.41 4.70 -6.35
N ALA A 55 4.31 4.91 -7.32
CA ALA A 55 4.30 4.14 -8.57
C ALA A 55 5.67 4.07 -9.26
N PHE A 56 5.93 2.93 -9.89
CA PHE A 56 7.01 2.71 -10.83
C PHE A 56 6.65 1.54 -11.77
N THR A 57 7.40 1.42 -12.86
CA THR A 57 7.28 0.35 -13.86
C THR A 57 8.63 -0.36 -14.01
N LYS A 58 8.64 -1.53 -14.67
CA LYS A 58 9.89 -2.25 -15.03
C LYS A 58 10.84 -1.44 -15.92
N ASP A 59 10.36 -0.36 -16.55
CA ASP A 59 11.19 0.55 -17.32
C ASP A 59 11.82 1.65 -16.47
N ASP A 60 11.32 1.85 -15.25
CA ASP A 60 11.83 2.87 -14.32
C ASP A 60 12.92 2.33 -13.42
N VAL A 61 12.86 1.04 -13.08
CA VAL A 61 13.80 0.36 -12.20
C VAL A 61 14.27 -0.88 -12.94
N TYR A 62 15.53 -0.90 -13.38
CA TYR A 62 16.06 -2.02 -14.14
C TYR A 62 17.57 -2.15 -13.95
N VAL A 63 18.09 -3.33 -14.27
CA VAL A 63 19.53 -3.61 -14.31
C VAL A 63 19.93 -3.88 -15.75
N LYS A 64 21.03 -3.28 -16.21
CA LYS A 64 21.62 -3.53 -17.54
C LYS A 64 23.05 -4.02 -17.41
N ASP A 65 23.47 -4.94 -18.27
CA ASP A 65 24.86 -5.40 -18.34
C ASP A 65 25.77 -4.40 -19.07
N ALA A 66 27.06 -4.72 -19.19
CA ALA A 66 28.05 -3.90 -19.89
C ALA A 66 27.75 -3.70 -21.39
N THR A 67 26.90 -4.54 -22.01
CA THR A 67 26.46 -4.40 -23.41
C THR A 67 25.21 -3.54 -23.55
N GLY A 68 24.57 -3.18 -22.42
CA GLY A 68 23.30 -2.48 -22.37
C GLY A 68 22.08 -3.39 -22.45
N LYS A 69 22.25 -4.72 -22.49
CA LYS A 69 21.15 -5.67 -22.41
C LYS A 69 20.58 -5.65 -20.98
N ARG A 70 19.25 -5.62 -20.87
CA ARG A 70 18.57 -5.66 -19.57
C ARG A 70 18.62 -7.07 -18.99
N ALA A 71 18.94 -7.15 -17.71
CA ALA A 71 18.72 -8.34 -16.90
C ALA A 71 17.25 -8.38 -16.46
N ASP A 72 16.67 -9.57 -16.37
CA ASP A 72 15.29 -9.76 -15.95
C ASP A 72 15.20 -9.69 -14.43
N VAL A 73 15.10 -8.47 -13.89
CA VAL A 73 15.08 -8.22 -12.44
C VAL A 73 13.67 -7.93 -11.97
N HIS A 74 13.37 -8.34 -10.75
CA HIS A 74 12.10 -8.04 -10.09
C HIS A 74 12.31 -6.93 -9.08
N SER A 75 11.37 -5.99 -8.99
CA SER A 75 11.46 -4.88 -8.05
C SER A 75 10.11 -4.57 -7.42
N PHE A 76 10.11 -4.29 -6.12
CA PHE A 76 8.92 -4.07 -5.31
C PHE A 76 9.22 -3.10 -4.15
N VAL A 77 8.18 -2.57 -3.53
CA VAL A 77 8.28 -1.55 -2.48
C VAL A 77 7.99 -2.16 -1.12
N THR A 78 8.78 -1.82 -0.11
CA THR A 78 8.65 -2.26 1.28
C THR A 78 8.73 -1.05 2.23
N ASN A 79 8.60 -1.29 3.55
CA ASN A 79 8.72 -0.27 4.59
C ASN A 79 7.79 0.93 4.35
N ASP A 80 6.49 0.67 4.22
CA ASP A 80 5.43 1.68 4.00
C ASP A 80 5.68 2.64 2.83
N GLY A 81 6.38 2.19 1.80
CA GLY A 81 6.70 3.01 0.64
C GLY A 81 8.14 3.54 0.60
N TYR A 82 8.91 3.44 1.68
CA TYR A 82 10.20 4.13 1.82
C TYR A 82 11.41 3.33 1.31
N ALA A 83 11.23 2.06 0.97
CA ALA A 83 12.29 1.23 0.41
C ALA A 83 11.81 0.56 -0.88
N LEU A 84 12.64 0.60 -1.92
CA LEU A 84 12.47 -0.15 -3.16
C LEU A 84 13.51 -1.26 -3.19
N ILE A 85 13.06 -2.50 -3.22
CA ILE A 85 13.90 -3.69 -3.31
C ILE A 85 14.03 -4.08 -4.78
N VAL A 86 15.24 -4.41 -5.23
CA VAL A 86 15.51 -4.96 -6.56
C VAL A 86 16.23 -6.30 -6.40
N ARG A 87 15.51 -7.38 -6.72
CA ARG A 87 15.99 -8.75 -6.72
C ARG A 87 16.76 -9.06 -8.00
N PRO A 88 17.79 -9.93 -7.93
CA PRO A 88 18.49 -10.43 -9.10
C PRO A 88 17.54 -11.24 -10.01
N PRO A 89 17.96 -11.56 -11.25
CA PRO A 89 17.26 -12.54 -12.08
C PRO A 89 17.16 -13.91 -11.42
N GLU A 90 16.21 -14.73 -11.87
CA GLU A 90 16.14 -16.14 -11.50
C GLU A 90 17.48 -16.84 -11.81
N GLY A 91 18.04 -17.54 -10.83
CA GLY A 91 19.40 -18.12 -10.93
C GLY A 91 20.55 -17.13 -10.76
N GLY A 92 20.27 -15.87 -10.41
CA GLY A 92 21.24 -14.81 -10.15
C GLY A 92 21.82 -14.15 -11.41
N TYR A 93 22.53 -13.05 -11.22
CA TYR A 93 23.35 -12.42 -12.25
C TYR A 93 24.43 -13.37 -12.80
N GLU A 94 24.90 -13.15 -14.02
CA GLU A 94 26.03 -13.91 -14.57
C GLU A 94 27.31 -13.61 -13.78
N ALA A 95 28.17 -14.61 -13.56
CA ALA A 95 29.42 -14.43 -12.82
C ALA A 95 30.39 -13.49 -13.55
N ASP A 96 31.24 -12.81 -12.79
CA ASP A 96 32.31 -11.93 -13.31
C ASP A 96 31.84 -10.82 -14.27
N THR A 97 30.55 -10.47 -14.23
CA THR A 97 29.92 -9.56 -15.18
C THR A 97 29.65 -8.21 -14.53
N THR A 98 29.84 -7.14 -15.29
CA THR A 98 29.56 -5.78 -14.81
C THR A 98 28.15 -5.38 -15.18
N TYR A 99 27.39 -4.95 -14.18
CA TYR A 99 26.02 -4.49 -14.29
C TYR A 99 25.89 -3.05 -13.82
N THR A 100 24.83 -2.39 -14.25
CA THR A 100 24.42 -1.07 -13.78
C THR A 100 22.94 -1.13 -13.40
N LEU A 101 22.66 -0.97 -12.11
CA LEU A 101 21.31 -0.70 -11.60
C LEU A 101 20.95 0.74 -11.96
N VAL A 102 19.77 0.92 -12.55
CA VAL A 102 19.23 2.23 -12.96
C VAL A 102 17.87 2.43 -12.29
N VAL A 103 17.76 3.52 -11.53
CA VAL A 103 16.49 4.03 -11.00
C VAL A 103 16.22 5.36 -11.68
N SER A 104 15.26 5.38 -12.59
CA SER A 104 14.96 6.53 -13.44
C SER A 104 14.27 7.65 -12.65
N GLU A 105 14.40 8.88 -13.14
CA GLU A 105 13.67 10.05 -12.61
C GLU A 105 12.14 9.87 -12.58
N ARG A 106 11.60 8.93 -13.36
CA ARG A 106 10.15 8.69 -13.47
C ARG A 106 9.54 7.99 -12.27
N VAL A 107 10.32 7.39 -11.36
CA VAL A 107 9.78 6.84 -10.09
C VAL A 107 9.12 7.96 -9.31
N THR A 108 7.90 7.73 -8.82
CA THR A 108 7.05 8.78 -8.23
C THR A 108 6.68 8.51 -6.79
N SER A 109 6.68 9.54 -5.95
CA SER A 109 6.20 9.50 -4.56
C SER A 109 4.69 9.66 -4.44
N GLN A 110 4.10 9.33 -3.28
CA GLN A 110 2.67 9.51 -2.96
C GLN A 110 2.21 10.97 -3.05
N HIS A 111 3.15 11.92 -2.99
CA HIS A 111 2.91 13.34 -3.23
C HIS A 111 3.00 13.73 -4.72
N ARG A 112 3.09 12.75 -5.63
CA ARG A 112 3.23 12.91 -7.07
C ARG A 112 4.45 13.74 -7.45
N ASN A 113 5.56 13.54 -6.73
CA ASN A 113 6.86 14.08 -7.09
C ASN A 113 7.68 12.98 -7.77
N GLU A 114 8.36 13.35 -8.85
CA GLU A 114 9.35 12.51 -9.51
C GLU A 114 10.70 12.61 -8.78
N LEU A 115 11.55 11.60 -8.95
CA LEU A 115 12.94 11.70 -8.49
C LEU A 115 13.66 12.84 -9.22
N ASP A 116 14.46 13.63 -8.50
CA ASP A 116 15.17 14.79 -9.06
C ASP A 116 16.10 14.47 -10.23
N ARG A 117 16.58 13.21 -10.29
CA ARG A 117 17.47 12.70 -11.33
C ARG A 117 17.46 11.18 -11.33
N THR A 118 17.80 10.60 -12.48
CA THR A 118 18.17 9.19 -12.57
C THR A 118 19.39 8.88 -11.70
N VAL A 119 19.30 7.81 -10.94
CA VAL A 119 20.40 7.26 -10.11
C VAL A 119 20.91 5.99 -10.79
N GLU A 120 22.22 5.90 -10.97
CA GLU A 120 22.88 4.71 -11.51
C GLU A 120 23.92 4.18 -10.52
N ARG A 121 23.97 2.85 -10.33
CA ARG A 121 24.99 2.16 -9.54
C ARG A 121 25.61 1.04 -10.35
N THR A 122 26.89 1.17 -10.68
CA THR A 122 27.65 0.11 -11.34
C THR A 122 28.25 -0.84 -10.31
N PHE A 123 28.09 -2.14 -10.53
CA PHE A 123 28.67 -3.21 -9.72
C PHE A 123 29.19 -4.32 -10.63
N ARG A 124 30.08 -5.16 -10.10
CA ARG A 124 30.55 -6.37 -10.75
C ARG A 124 30.19 -7.56 -9.89
N THR A 125 29.73 -8.63 -10.50
CA THR A 125 29.47 -9.88 -9.80
C THR A 125 30.74 -10.72 -9.69
N ASN A 126 30.86 -11.53 -8.66
CA ASN A 126 31.83 -12.63 -8.59
C ASN A 126 31.12 -13.96 -8.95
N ASP A 127 31.74 -15.10 -8.64
CA ASP A 127 31.19 -16.44 -8.87
C ASP A 127 30.39 -17.00 -7.67
N THR A 128 30.25 -16.25 -6.58
CA THR A 128 29.58 -16.70 -5.35
C THR A 128 28.11 -16.28 -5.31
N PHE A 129 27.31 -17.00 -4.55
CA PHE A 129 26.00 -16.58 -4.06
C PHE A 129 26.18 -16.12 -2.60
N GLU A 130 25.54 -15.01 -2.21
CA GLU A 130 25.45 -14.48 -0.84
C GLU A 130 24.36 -15.20 -0.04
N ARG A 131 23.56 -16.09 -0.66
CA ARG A 131 22.49 -16.85 0.01
C ARG A 131 22.96 -17.29 1.38
N ASN A 132 22.09 -17.08 2.37
CA ASN A 132 22.24 -17.60 3.72
C ASN A 132 22.08 -19.14 3.73
N VAL A 133 22.80 -19.83 2.84
CA VAL A 133 22.84 -21.29 2.81
C VAL A 133 23.46 -21.72 4.12
N PHE A 134 22.64 -22.37 4.93
CA PHE A 134 23.08 -22.86 6.21
C PHE A 134 24.22 -23.88 6.02
N GLU A 135 25.40 -23.57 6.58
CA GLU A 135 26.52 -24.50 6.64
C GLU A 135 26.65 -25.09 8.05
N PRO A 136 26.44 -26.40 8.25
CA PRO A 136 26.59 -27.05 9.55
C PRO A 136 27.97 -26.82 10.19
N ARG A 137 27.98 -26.47 11.48
CA ARG A 137 29.19 -26.35 12.31
C ARG A 137 29.90 -27.69 12.38
N LYS A 138 31.14 -27.74 11.86
CA LYS A 138 31.97 -28.96 11.84
C LYS A 138 32.26 -29.56 13.23
N GLN A 139 32.22 -28.73 14.27
CA GLN A 139 32.48 -29.12 15.64
C GLN A 139 31.23 -29.55 16.43
N SER A 140 30.03 -29.46 15.83
CA SER A 140 28.79 -29.86 16.51
C SER A 140 28.82 -31.34 16.88
N ALA A 141 28.44 -31.65 18.11
CA ALA A 141 28.28 -33.03 18.57
C ALA A 141 27.05 -33.72 17.97
N ASN A 142 26.08 -32.95 17.46
CA ASN A 142 24.78 -33.41 16.99
C ASN A 142 24.10 -34.33 18.02
N ALA A 143 24.03 -33.83 19.25
CA ALA A 143 23.59 -34.60 20.41
C ALA A 143 22.78 -33.74 21.38
N VAL A 144 21.84 -34.41 22.05
CA VAL A 144 21.09 -33.86 23.18
C VAL A 144 21.58 -34.55 24.45
N THR A 145 21.95 -33.77 25.45
CA THR A 145 22.30 -34.27 26.78
C THR A 145 21.15 -33.99 27.72
N TYR A 146 20.61 -35.04 28.32
CA TYR A 146 19.48 -34.95 29.24
C TYR A 146 19.89 -34.57 30.67
N GLY A 147 18.93 -34.04 31.43
CA GLY A 147 19.10 -33.79 32.86
C GLY A 147 19.41 -35.06 33.66
N GLU A 148 20.05 -34.94 34.83
CA GLU A 148 20.48 -36.09 35.66
C GLU A 148 19.34 -37.03 36.06
N ARG A 149 18.10 -36.55 36.06
CA ARG A 149 16.89 -37.28 36.49
C ARG A 149 15.99 -37.69 35.33
N VAL A 150 16.50 -37.62 34.11
CA VAL A 150 15.74 -37.86 32.89
C VAL A 150 16.09 -39.24 32.36
N THR A 151 15.07 -40.03 32.01
CA THR A 151 15.24 -41.38 31.47
C THR A 151 14.34 -41.59 30.27
N GLU A 152 14.92 -41.94 29.14
CA GLU A 152 14.16 -42.42 27.98
C GLU A 152 13.60 -43.80 28.28
N LEU A 153 12.30 -43.99 28.05
CA LEU A 153 11.64 -45.28 28.22
C LEU A 153 11.89 -46.16 26.99
N PRO A 154 12.40 -47.38 27.18
CA PRO A 154 12.45 -48.37 26.12
C PRO A 154 11.06 -48.69 25.54
N LEU A 155 10.99 -48.94 24.23
CA LEU A 155 9.73 -49.21 23.52
C LEU A 155 8.96 -50.41 24.12
N ASP A 156 9.66 -51.45 24.57
CA ASP A 156 9.07 -52.62 25.23
C ASP A 156 8.42 -52.28 26.58
N THR A 157 8.90 -51.25 27.27
CA THR A 157 8.28 -50.73 28.50
C THR A 157 7.01 -49.95 28.18
N VAL A 158 6.99 -49.17 27.10
CA VAL A 158 5.79 -48.43 26.66
C VAL A 158 4.69 -49.37 26.19
N GLN A 159 5.04 -50.52 25.59
CA GLN A 159 4.08 -51.59 25.26
C GLN A 159 3.36 -52.17 26.49
N LEU A 160 3.83 -51.92 27.72
CA LEU A 160 3.14 -52.32 28.94
C LEU A 160 2.02 -51.35 29.35
N LEU A 161 1.91 -50.19 28.72
CA LEU A 161 0.93 -49.17 29.05
C LEU A 161 -0.50 -49.67 28.74
N GLN A 162 -1.41 -49.59 29.71
CA GLN A 162 -2.79 -50.09 29.56
C GLN A 162 -3.67 -49.16 28.74
N THR A 163 -3.38 -47.87 28.76
CA THR A 163 -4.07 -46.82 28.02
C THR A 163 -3.02 -45.83 27.55
N ALA A 164 -2.80 -45.76 26.24
CA ALA A 164 -1.96 -44.75 25.60
C ALA A 164 -2.75 -43.47 25.35
N ASP A 165 -3.39 -42.97 26.42
CA ASP A 165 -3.83 -41.58 26.45
C ASP A 165 -2.61 -40.82 26.94
N TYR A 166 -1.89 -40.24 25.97
CA TYR A 166 -0.71 -39.49 26.27
C TYR A 166 -1.14 -38.32 27.15
N GLU A 167 -2.01 -37.40 26.71
CA GLU A 167 -2.42 -36.20 27.46
C GLU A 167 -2.80 -36.40 28.93
N SER A 168 -3.22 -37.61 29.32
CA SER A 168 -3.43 -38.02 30.71
C SER A 168 -2.30 -37.63 31.69
N ASP A 169 -2.72 -37.16 32.86
CA ASP A 169 -1.87 -37.04 34.04
C ASP A 169 -1.65 -38.38 34.77
N SER A 170 -2.10 -39.51 34.20
CA SER A 170 -2.08 -40.81 34.87
C SER A 170 -1.80 -41.98 33.94
N PHE A 171 -0.60 -42.53 34.02
CA PHE A 171 -0.17 -43.69 33.24
C PHE A 171 -0.24 -44.97 34.08
N THR A 172 -0.89 -46.01 33.59
CA THR A 172 -0.89 -47.34 34.25
C THR A 172 -0.21 -48.38 33.38
N PHE A 173 0.84 -48.99 33.91
CA PHE A 173 1.61 -50.05 33.28
C PHE A 173 1.22 -51.41 33.85
N GLN A 174 1.16 -52.40 32.97
CA GLN A 174 1.00 -53.81 33.30
C GLN A 174 2.39 -54.42 33.59
N GLY A 175 2.67 -54.64 34.87
CA GLY A 175 3.94 -55.18 35.35
C GLY A 175 4.84 -54.10 35.97
N THR A 176 6.10 -54.46 36.18
CA THR A 176 7.17 -53.55 36.60
C THR A 176 8.43 -54.04 35.90
N SER A 177 8.74 -53.48 34.73
CA SER A 177 10.04 -53.72 34.08
C SER A 177 11.15 -53.15 34.95
N ASP A 178 12.40 -53.56 34.70
CA ASP A 178 13.56 -53.02 35.43
C ASP A 178 13.67 -51.50 35.25
N ALA A 179 13.33 -50.99 34.05
CA ALA A 179 13.21 -49.57 33.78
C ALA A 179 12.16 -48.90 34.70
N LEU A 180 10.93 -49.41 34.76
CA LEU A 180 9.88 -48.90 35.65
C LEU A 180 10.26 -49.01 37.15
N ALA A 181 11.00 -50.06 37.52
CA ALA A 181 11.43 -50.29 38.89
C ALA A 181 12.38 -49.20 39.39
N SER A 182 13.30 -48.77 38.52
CA SER A 182 14.34 -47.78 38.81
C SER A 182 13.84 -46.35 38.99
N LEU A 183 12.65 -46.04 38.45
CA LEU A 183 12.09 -44.69 38.44
C LEU A 183 11.37 -44.33 39.75
N THR A 184 11.61 -43.13 40.24
CA THR A 184 11.10 -42.59 41.51
C THR A 184 10.33 -41.28 41.31
N THR A 185 9.69 -40.79 42.38
CA THR A 185 9.00 -39.50 42.34
C THR A 185 10.00 -38.35 42.10
N GLY A 186 9.66 -37.48 41.16
CA GLY A 186 10.48 -36.37 40.66
C GLY A 186 11.42 -36.75 39.52
N ASP A 187 11.46 -38.02 39.11
CA ASP A 187 12.16 -38.40 37.88
C ASP A 187 11.31 -38.03 36.66
N ILE A 188 11.98 -37.68 35.57
CA ILE A 188 11.36 -37.33 34.30
C ILE A 188 11.56 -38.49 33.35
N VAL A 189 10.47 -38.92 32.73
CA VAL A 189 10.50 -39.94 31.69
C VAL A 189 10.28 -39.31 30.34
N ILE A 190 11.02 -39.76 29.34
CA ILE A 190 10.75 -39.44 27.94
C ILE A 190 10.18 -40.69 27.29
N PHE A 191 8.93 -40.62 26.86
CA PHE A 191 8.30 -41.62 26.00
C PHE A 191 8.94 -41.58 24.60
N PRO A 192 9.21 -42.74 23.99
CA PRO A 192 9.75 -42.81 22.65
C PRO A 192 8.79 -42.17 21.64
N PRO A 193 9.29 -41.74 20.47
CA PRO A 193 8.46 -41.20 19.41
C PRO A 193 7.29 -42.08 18.99
N THR A 194 6.19 -41.43 18.66
CA THR A 194 4.99 -42.02 18.05
C THR A 194 4.54 -41.17 16.86
N ASP A 195 3.55 -41.64 16.10
CA ASP A 195 2.95 -40.84 15.02
C ASP A 195 2.36 -39.51 15.52
N GLU A 196 1.88 -39.47 16.77
CA GLU A 196 1.28 -38.30 17.41
C GLU A 196 2.36 -37.39 18.05
N TYR A 197 3.42 -37.98 18.61
CA TYR A 197 4.54 -37.26 19.23
C TYR A 197 5.85 -37.70 18.59
N PRO A 198 6.20 -37.21 17.39
CA PRO A 198 7.33 -37.71 16.63
C PRO A 198 8.70 -37.34 17.23
N PHE A 199 8.74 -36.39 18.16
CA PHE A 199 9.92 -36.05 18.95
C PHE A 199 9.96 -36.76 20.30
N GLY A 200 9.02 -37.66 20.55
CA GLY A 200 8.79 -38.21 21.88
C GLY A 200 8.16 -37.18 22.81
N TRP A 201 7.90 -37.62 24.04
CA TRP A 201 7.14 -36.80 24.97
C TRP A 201 7.56 -36.99 26.42
N SER A 202 7.68 -35.92 27.19
CA SER A 202 8.25 -35.99 28.54
C SER A 202 7.23 -35.77 29.65
N LYS A 203 7.36 -36.51 30.77
CA LYS A 203 6.49 -36.39 31.95
C LYS A 203 7.29 -36.51 33.24
N GLU A 204 7.01 -35.64 34.22
CA GLU A 204 7.58 -35.74 35.57
C GLU A 204 6.69 -36.60 36.46
N ILE A 205 7.25 -37.62 37.12
CA ILE A 205 6.51 -38.52 38.01
C ILE A 205 6.23 -37.81 39.35
N VAL A 206 5.00 -37.35 39.56
CA VAL A 206 4.56 -36.72 40.82
C VAL A 206 4.24 -37.76 41.89
N LYS A 207 3.70 -38.92 41.49
CA LYS A 207 3.35 -39.99 42.41
C LYS A 207 3.43 -41.34 41.72
N ARG A 208 3.98 -42.33 42.42
CA ARG A 208 3.98 -43.72 41.97
C ARG A 208 3.20 -44.59 42.95
N THR A 209 2.29 -45.41 42.44
CA THR A 209 1.54 -46.40 43.21
C THR A 209 1.61 -47.76 42.53
N SER A 210 2.10 -48.77 43.24
CA SER A 210 2.11 -50.15 42.76
C SER A 210 1.04 -50.95 43.49
N THR A 211 0.04 -51.46 42.77
CA THR A 211 -1.04 -52.29 43.31
C THR A 211 -1.10 -53.60 42.56
N GLY A 212 -0.71 -54.70 43.21
CA GLY A 212 -0.61 -56.00 42.56
C GLY A 212 0.48 -56.00 41.49
N ASN A 213 0.13 -56.36 40.25
CA ASN A 213 1.06 -56.29 39.13
C ASN A 213 1.03 -54.96 38.38
N LYS A 214 0.22 -53.98 38.81
CA LYS A 214 0.09 -52.70 38.10
C LYS A 214 0.95 -51.65 38.76
N THR A 215 1.62 -50.85 37.95
CA THR A 215 2.29 -49.62 38.38
C THR A 215 1.57 -48.44 37.76
N THR A 216 0.99 -47.58 38.60
CA THR A 216 0.36 -46.34 38.15
C THR A 216 1.23 -45.16 38.54
N TRP A 217 1.50 -44.29 37.58
CA TRP A 217 2.14 -43.00 37.78
C TRP A 217 1.09 -41.91 37.67
N LYS A 218 1.11 -40.96 38.59
CA LYS A 218 0.54 -39.64 38.39
C LYS A 218 1.67 -38.70 37.97
N THR A 219 1.48 -37.96 36.90
CA THR A 219 2.50 -37.12 36.28
C THR A 219 2.07 -35.66 36.22
N LYS A 220 2.99 -34.81 35.76
CA LYS A 220 2.75 -33.45 35.27
C LYS A 220 3.74 -33.13 34.15
N GLU A 221 3.52 -32.05 33.41
CA GLU A 221 4.50 -31.52 32.45
C GLU A 221 5.76 -31.02 33.19
N PRO A 222 6.98 -31.48 32.80
CA PRO A 222 8.23 -30.94 33.33
C PRO A 222 8.55 -29.56 32.72
N ALA A 223 9.48 -28.82 33.32
CA ALA A 223 10.07 -27.66 32.66
C ALA A 223 11.16 -28.12 31.68
N LEU A 224 11.33 -27.41 30.56
CA LEU A 224 12.33 -27.75 29.53
C LEU A 224 13.75 -27.90 30.11
N GLU A 225 14.14 -27.02 31.03
CA GLU A 225 15.45 -27.04 31.69
C GLU A 225 15.68 -28.24 32.62
N ASP A 226 14.62 -28.91 33.05
CA ASP A 226 14.73 -30.15 33.81
C ASP A 226 14.90 -31.36 32.88
N VAL A 227 14.38 -31.27 31.65
CA VAL A 227 14.48 -32.34 30.63
C VAL A 227 15.84 -32.32 29.94
N ILE A 228 16.33 -31.14 29.56
CA ILE A 228 17.55 -30.98 28.75
C ILE A 228 18.63 -30.30 29.58
N ALA A 229 19.81 -30.92 29.69
CA ALA A 229 20.98 -30.30 30.32
C ALA A 229 21.76 -29.44 29.33
N SER A 230 21.96 -29.93 28.11
CA SER A 230 22.57 -29.19 27.01
C SER A 230 22.19 -29.77 25.64
N ILE A 231 22.20 -28.93 24.62
CA ILE A 231 21.93 -29.27 23.22
C ILE A 231 23.06 -28.73 22.33
N ASP A 232 23.59 -29.55 21.43
CA ASP A 232 24.53 -29.11 20.40
C ASP A 232 24.20 -29.83 19.10
N ILE A 233 23.48 -29.14 18.23
CA ILE A 233 22.99 -29.62 16.95
C ILE A 233 23.35 -28.58 15.90
N SER A 234 23.88 -29.02 14.77
CA SER A 234 24.10 -28.19 13.61
C SER A 234 24.04 -29.11 12.41
N GLN A 235 22.89 -29.14 11.74
CA GLN A 235 22.58 -30.10 10.67
C GLN A 235 21.72 -29.46 9.58
N LEU A 236 22.05 -29.80 8.33
CA LEU A 236 21.21 -29.56 7.18
C LEU A 236 20.53 -30.90 6.85
N LEU A 237 19.22 -30.95 6.97
CA LEU A 237 18.41 -32.15 6.82
C LEU A 237 17.67 -32.07 5.50
N GLU A 238 17.91 -33.04 4.60
CA GLU A 238 17.14 -33.22 3.37
C GLU A 238 15.82 -33.90 3.71
N LEU A 239 14.71 -33.41 3.14
CA LEU A 239 13.38 -34.00 3.39
C LEU A 239 12.99 -34.93 2.25
N THR A 240 12.46 -36.08 2.62
CA THR A 240 12.04 -37.14 1.70
C THR A 240 10.56 -37.46 1.88
N ALA A 241 9.99 -38.26 0.97
CA ALA A 241 8.60 -38.68 1.09
C ALA A 241 8.34 -39.52 2.35
N ASP A 242 9.36 -40.20 2.90
CA ASP A 242 9.27 -40.99 4.12
C ASP A 242 9.13 -40.13 5.38
N ASP A 243 9.61 -38.89 5.33
CA ASP A 243 9.52 -37.93 6.43
C ASP A 243 8.12 -37.30 6.56
N LEU A 244 7.24 -37.48 5.56
CA LEU A 244 5.86 -37.00 5.63
C LEU A 244 5.03 -37.77 6.66
N ALA A 245 4.18 -37.06 7.39
CA ALA A 245 3.23 -37.62 8.32
C ALA A 245 1.87 -36.89 8.23
N VAL A 246 0.80 -37.61 8.55
CA VAL A 246 -0.52 -37.01 8.72
C VAL A 246 -0.69 -36.61 10.18
N ASN A 247 -0.96 -35.32 10.41
CA ASN A 247 -1.38 -34.82 11.72
C ASN A 247 -2.80 -35.32 12.03
N ARG A 248 -2.91 -36.19 13.03
CA ARG A 248 -4.16 -36.84 13.45
C ARG A 248 -5.07 -35.94 14.28
N ASP A 249 -4.57 -34.80 14.75
CA ASP A 249 -5.39 -33.82 15.47
C ASP A 249 -6.28 -33.04 14.51
N VAL A 250 -5.81 -32.85 13.27
CA VAL A 250 -6.57 -32.22 12.18
C VAL A 250 -7.56 -33.21 11.56
N HIS A 251 -7.15 -34.46 11.40
CA HIS A 251 -7.90 -35.43 10.59
C HIS A 251 -8.19 -36.76 11.28
N THR A 252 -9.43 -37.23 11.11
CA THR A 252 -9.79 -38.59 11.53
C THR A 252 -9.42 -39.59 10.43
N VAL A 253 -8.23 -40.19 10.55
CA VAL A 253 -7.74 -41.24 9.63
C VAL A 253 -8.54 -42.53 9.85
N ILE A 254 -9.25 -42.97 8.81
CA ILE A 254 -10.06 -44.20 8.80
C ILE A 254 -9.19 -45.42 8.52
N ALA A 255 -8.31 -45.30 7.53
CA ALA A 255 -7.44 -46.37 7.05
C ALA A 255 -6.15 -45.77 6.48
N SER A 256 -5.10 -46.58 6.47
CA SER A 256 -3.86 -46.28 5.74
C SER A 256 -3.40 -47.53 4.99
N GLU A 257 -2.88 -47.33 3.79
CA GLU A 257 -2.25 -48.35 2.97
C GLU A 257 -0.85 -47.86 2.59
N ALA A 258 0.13 -48.75 2.65
CA ALA A 258 1.51 -48.45 2.29
C ALA A 258 2.00 -49.47 1.26
N THR A 259 2.60 -48.97 0.19
CA THR A 259 3.41 -49.73 -0.77
C THR A 259 4.88 -49.35 -0.60
N ASP A 260 5.78 -49.95 -1.38
CA ASP A 260 7.21 -49.62 -1.30
C ASP A 260 7.50 -48.17 -1.71
N ASP A 261 6.63 -47.53 -2.50
CA ASP A 261 6.87 -46.20 -3.09
C ASP A 261 5.81 -45.14 -2.70
N GLU A 262 4.73 -45.53 -2.01
CA GLU A 262 3.57 -44.66 -1.76
C GLU A 262 2.85 -45.01 -0.44
N ARG A 263 2.42 -43.99 0.30
CA ARG A 263 1.55 -44.11 1.50
C ARG A 263 0.25 -43.35 1.29
N THR A 264 -0.88 -44.04 1.32
CA THR A 264 -2.22 -43.46 1.14
C THR A 264 -3.01 -43.50 2.44
N PHE A 265 -3.65 -42.38 2.78
CA PHE A 265 -4.48 -42.22 3.97
C PHE A 265 -5.91 -41.91 3.55
N GLN A 266 -6.88 -42.63 4.11
CA GLN A 266 -8.31 -42.38 3.93
C GLN A 266 -8.84 -41.59 5.13
N MET A 267 -9.57 -40.52 4.85
CA MET A 267 -9.92 -39.49 5.84
C MET A 267 -11.43 -39.27 5.77
N ALA A 268 -12.11 -39.24 6.91
CA ALA A 268 -13.54 -38.96 6.94
C ALA A 268 -13.77 -37.45 6.85
N ASN A 269 -14.51 -37.01 5.84
CA ASN A 269 -15.00 -35.63 5.75
C ASN A 269 -16.16 -35.46 6.74
N GLU A 270 -16.06 -34.46 7.62
CA GLU A 270 -16.99 -34.26 8.72
C GLU A 270 -18.37 -33.77 8.23
N GLU A 271 -18.41 -32.96 7.17
CA GLU A 271 -19.65 -32.32 6.70
C GLU A 271 -20.62 -33.32 6.03
N ASP A 272 -20.11 -34.11 5.09
CA ASP A 272 -20.94 -34.98 4.24
C ASP A 272 -20.70 -36.48 4.45
N GLY A 273 -19.72 -36.85 5.27
CA GLY A 273 -19.33 -38.23 5.54
C GLY A 273 -18.68 -38.93 4.36
N THR A 274 -18.26 -38.20 3.32
CA THR A 274 -17.45 -38.75 2.24
C THR A 274 -16.05 -39.09 2.73
N ILE A 275 -15.30 -39.82 1.91
CA ILE A 275 -13.94 -40.23 2.22
C ILE A 275 -13.01 -39.49 1.28
N GLY A 276 -12.18 -38.62 1.84
CA GLY A 276 -11.04 -38.03 1.16
C GLY A 276 -9.84 -38.97 1.18
N THR A 277 -8.93 -38.78 0.24
CA THR A 277 -7.64 -39.49 0.22
C THR A 277 -6.48 -38.54 0.13
N MET A 278 -5.49 -38.76 0.97
CA MET A 278 -4.21 -38.07 0.95
C MET A 278 -3.10 -39.08 0.67
N THR A 279 -2.24 -38.78 -0.29
CA THR A 279 -1.21 -39.70 -0.75
C THR A 279 0.16 -39.04 -0.66
N PHE A 280 1.12 -39.71 -0.02
CA PHE A 280 2.52 -39.34 0.00
C PHE A 280 3.31 -40.27 -0.92
N ALA A 281 4.04 -39.73 -1.87
CA ALA A 281 4.84 -40.48 -2.84
C ALA A 281 6.20 -39.79 -3.06
N GLU A 282 7.14 -40.51 -3.65
CA GLU A 282 8.40 -39.94 -4.17
C GLU A 282 8.42 -40.04 -5.69
N GLU A 283 8.59 -38.93 -6.39
CA GLU A 283 8.68 -38.89 -7.86
C GLU A 283 9.96 -38.18 -8.27
N ASP A 284 10.80 -38.84 -9.06
CA ASP A 284 12.11 -38.32 -9.49
C ASP A 284 13.02 -37.85 -8.31
N GLY A 285 12.83 -38.43 -7.12
CA GLY A 285 13.57 -38.08 -5.91
C GLY A 285 12.97 -36.91 -5.12
N GLU A 286 11.76 -36.48 -5.47
CA GLU A 286 11.07 -35.34 -4.88
C GLU A 286 9.82 -35.81 -4.10
N PRO A 287 9.58 -35.32 -2.87
CA PRO A 287 8.37 -35.66 -2.15
C PRO A 287 7.14 -35.02 -2.80
N VAL A 288 6.11 -35.83 -3.01
CA VAL A 288 4.84 -35.44 -3.63
C VAL A 288 3.70 -35.75 -2.66
N ILE A 289 2.82 -34.77 -2.45
CA ILE A 289 1.55 -34.93 -1.74
C ILE A 289 0.42 -34.82 -2.76
N ARG A 290 -0.50 -35.76 -2.77
CA ARG A 290 -1.76 -35.67 -3.54
C ARG A 290 -2.96 -35.63 -2.64
N PHE A 291 -3.83 -34.66 -2.89
CA PHE A 291 -5.11 -34.52 -2.25
C PHE A 291 -6.20 -34.94 -3.24
N ALA A 292 -7.15 -35.73 -2.78
CA ALA A 292 -8.39 -35.97 -3.51
C ALA A 292 -9.58 -35.93 -2.53
N ASN A 293 -10.42 -34.91 -2.69
CA ASN A 293 -11.59 -34.63 -1.88
C ASN A 293 -11.30 -34.61 -0.37
N VAL A 294 -10.20 -33.99 0.05
CA VAL A 294 -9.82 -33.89 1.47
C VAL A 294 -10.45 -32.64 2.07
N GLU A 295 -11.30 -32.80 3.08
CA GLU A 295 -11.85 -31.69 3.84
C GLU A 295 -10.84 -31.18 4.87
N LEU A 296 -10.46 -29.91 4.78
CA LEU A 296 -9.70 -29.21 5.82
C LEU A 296 -10.67 -28.48 6.74
N SER A 297 -10.60 -28.77 8.04
CA SER A 297 -11.31 -28.04 9.10
C SER A 297 -10.33 -27.18 9.90
N ASN A 298 -10.83 -26.11 10.52
CA ASN A 298 -10.04 -25.42 11.53
C ASN A 298 -10.04 -26.26 12.82
N GLU A 299 -8.95 -26.17 13.60
CA GLU A 299 -8.81 -26.95 14.84
C GLU A 299 -10.06 -26.84 15.71
N ARG A 300 -10.46 -27.99 16.29
CA ARG A 300 -11.69 -28.18 17.10
C ARG A 300 -11.81 -27.29 18.35
N ASP A 301 -10.81 -26.44 18.61
CA ASP A 301 -10.63 -25.75 19.88
C ASP A 301 -11.30 -24.38 20.00
N ILE A 302 -11.89 -23.83 18.92
CA ILE A 302 -12.65 -22.58 19.04
C ILE A 302 -14.14 -22.85 18.96
N HIS A 303 -14.74 -23.11 20.12
CA HIS A 303 -16.19 -23.02 20.35
C HIS A 303 -16.65 -21.56 20.15
N ILE A 304 -16.65 -21.09 18.90
CA ILE A 304 -17.27 -19.82 18.54
C ILE A 304 -18.77 -20.09 18.53
N GLU A 305 -19.50 -19.47 19.46
CA GLU A 305 -20.95 -19.67 19.64
C GLU A 305 -21.81 -19.21 18.43
N HIS A 306 -21.22 -18.89 17.28
CA HIS A 306 -21.88 -18.43 16.05
C HIS A 306 -21.43 -19.21 14.80
N GLU A 307 -21.96 -20.43 14.71
CA GLU A 307 -22.51 -21.19 13.55
C GLU A 307 -21.95 -21.18 12.12
N ASP A 308 -20.83 -20.56 11.77
CA ASP A 308 -20.27 -20.71 10.41
C ASP A 308 -18.97 -21.52 10.40
N THR A 309 -19.09 -22.85 10.55
CA THR A 309 -17.98 -23.77 10.19
C THR A 309 -17.79 -23.71 8.69
N VAL A 310 -16.63 -23.24 8.26
CA VAL A 310 -16.24 -23.25 6.85
C VAL A 310 -15.46 -24.52 6.60
N HIS A 311 -15.98 -25.33 5.69
CA HIS A 311 -15.36 -26.54 5.22
C HIS A 311 -14.64 -26.26 3.90
N LEU A 312 -13.40 -26.69 3.79
CA LEU A 312 -12.57 -26.48 2.61
C LEU A 312 -12.24 -27.83 1.98
N LEU A 313 -12.82 -28.13 0.82
CA LEU A 313 -12.45 -29.31 0.04
C LEU A 313 -11.23 -28.99 -0.82
N VAL A 314 -10.20 -29.82 -0.70
CA VAL A 314 -8.94 -29.70 -1.43
C VAL A 314 -8.71 -30.93 -2.31
N ASP A 315 -8.43 -30.66 -3.57
CA ASP A 315 -7.97 -31.60 -4.59
C ASP A 315 -6.67 -31.06 -5.20
N GLY A 316 -5.78 -31.95 -5.64
CA GLY A 316 -4.57 -31.54 -6.38
C GLY A 316 -3.28 -32.15 -5.88
N THR A 317 -2.15 -31.52 -6.24
CA THR A 317 -0.80 -32.03 -5.97
C THR A 317 0.12 -30.93 -5.47
N VAL A 318 1.00 -31.28 -4.52
CA VAL A 318 2.13 -30.45 -4.07
C VAL A 318 3.40 -31.26 -4.23
N THR A 319 4.34 -30.79 -5.05
CA THR A 319 5.65 -31.43 -5.25
C THR A 319 6.73 -30.54 -4.67
N PHE A 320 7.60 -31.06 -3.80
CA PHE A 320 8.70 -30.29 -3.22
C PHE A 320 10.01 -30.56 -3.95
N HIS A 321 10.67 -29.50 -4.40
CA HIS A 321 11.97 -29.57 -5.06
C HIS A 321 13.09 -29.32 -4.05
N GLN A 322 13.84 -30.37 -3.75
CA GLN A 322 14.99 -30.35 -2.85
C GLN A 322 14.71 -29.67 -1.50
N PRO A 323 13.63 -30.05 -0.80
CA PRO A 323 13.32 -29.46 0.50
C PRO A 323 14.43 -29.77 1.51
N THR A 324 14.86 -28.76 2.25
CA THR A 324 15.85 -28.88 3.31
C THR A 324 15.49 -28.02 4.51
N VAL A 325 15.89 -28.47 5.70
CA VAL A 325 15.82 -27.69 6.95
C VAL A 325 17.21 -27.53 7.53
N GLY A 326 17.62 -26.29 7.75
CA GLY A 326 18.83 -25.95 8.49
C GLY A 326 18.52 -25.75 9.97
N ILE A 327 19.17 -26.50 10.86
CA ILE A 327 18.98 -26.40 12.31
C ILE A 327 20.32 -26.19 13.00
N ASP A 328 20.46 -25.14 13.80
CA ASP A 328 21.59 -24.90 14.68
C ASP A 328 21.19 -24.50 16.10
N PHE A 329 21.47 -25.39 17.04
CA PHE A 329 21.35 -25.18 18.49
C PHE A 329 22.69 -25.36 19.18
N GLN A 330 23.08 -24.47 20.10
CA GLN A 330 24.32 -24.62 20.88
C GLN A 330 24.30 -24.14 22.35
N GLY A 331 24.05 -25.00 23.34
CA GLY A 331 24.34 -24.68 24.75
C GLY A 331 23.34 -25.26 25.76
N ILE A 332 23.07 -24.52 26.85
CA ILE A 332 22.17 -24.91 27.94
C ILE A 332 20.79 -24.25 27.73
N PRO A 333 19.67 -24.98 27.85
CA PRO A 333 18.32 -24.48 27.52
C PRO A 333 17.87 -23.22 28.27
N ILE A 334 18.48 -22.88 29.42
CA ILE A 334 18.18 -21.65 30.19
C ILE A 334 18.81 -20.39 29.55
N VAL A 335 19.85 -20.52 28.72
CA VAL A 335 20.65 -19.37 28.24
C VAL A 335 21.07 -19.48 26.78
N SER A 336 20.54 -20.44 26.03
CA SER A 336 21.07 -20.77 24.71
C SER A 336 19.94 -21.26 23.79
N THR A 337 19.94 -21.09 22.46
CA THR A 337 20.90 -20.59 21.45
C THR A 337 20.35 -21.15 20.14
N LEU A 338 19.21 -20.66 19.70
CA LEU A 338 18.93 -20.87 18.29
C LEU A 338 19.96 -19.98 17.59
N GLU A 339 20.93 -20.59 16.92
CA GLU A 339 21.89 -19.83 16.11
C GLU A 339 21.33 -19.69 14.69
N HIS A 340 20.58 -20.70 14.23
CA HIS A 340 19.95 -20.72 12.93
C HIS A 340 18.78 -21.73 12.87
N LEU A 341 17.65 -21.33 12.30
CA LEU A 341 16.58 -22.23 11.86
C LEU A 341 16.11 -21.75 10.49
N SER A 342 16.11 -22.61 9.49
CA SER A 342 15.66 -22.26 8.15
C SER A 342 14.98 -23.42 7.44
N PHE A 343 14.14 -23.06 6.48
CA PHE A 343 13.53 -23.98 5.52
C PHE A 343 13.76 -23.44 4.11
N GLU A 344 14.36 -24.28 3.28
CA GLU A 344 14.60 -24.00 1.87
C GLU A 344 13.96 -25.11 1.04
N SER A 345 13.06 -24.77 0.12
CA SER A 345 12.42 -25.73 -0.77
C SER A 345 11.86 -25.02 -1.99
N GLY A 346 12.09 -25.55 -3.19
CA GLY A 346 11.15 -25.31 -4.28
C GLY A 346 9.85 -26.07 -4.01
N ALA A 347 8.72 -25.61 -4.51
CA ALA A 347 7.49 -26.38 -4.52
C ALA A 347 6.63 -26.02 -5.73
N THR A 348 6.18 -27.02 -6.47
CA THR A 348 5.12 -26.85 -7.48
C THR A 348 3.79 -27.19 -6.81
N VAL A 349 2.88 -26.22 -6.77
CA VAL A 349 1.55 -26.34 -6.16
C VAL A 349 0.50 -26.29 -7.26
N GLU A 350 -0.29 -27.35 -7.38
CA GLU A 350 -1.43 -27.49 -8.29
C GLU A 350 -2.66 -27.88 -7.46
N LEU A 351 -3.37 -26.92 -6.86
CA LEU A 351 -4.51 -27.19 -5.97
C LEU A 351 -5.81 -26.64 -6.54
N GLU A 352 -6.83 -27.48 -6.67
CA GLU A 352 -8.22 -27.06 -6.86
C GLU A 352 -8.89 -27.00 -5.49
N THR A 353 -9.50 -25.87 -5.17
CA THR A 353 -10.34 -25.81 -3.96
C THR A 353 -11.66 -25.13 -4.24
N SER A 354 -12.65 -25.46 -3.42
CA SER A 354 -13.95 -24.81 -3.42
C SER A 354 -14.30 -24.31 -2.03
N VAL A 355 -14.67 -23.03 -1.95
CA VAL A 355 -15.13 -22.41 -0.71
C VAL A 355 -16.44 -21.68 -0.95
N GLY A 356 -17.46 -22.02 -0.16
CA GLY A 356 -18.68 -21.24 -0.04
C GLY A 356 -18.65 -20.41 1.22
N VAL A 357 -18.42 -19.10 1.14
CA VAL A 357 -18.46 -18.21 2.30
C VAL A 357 -19.53 -17.14 2.12
N LYS A 358 -20.33 -16.95 3.18
CA LYS A 358 -21.21 -15.80 3.34
C LYS A 358 -20.78 -15.07 4.60
N THR A 359 -20.09 -13.95 4.48
CA THR A 359 -19.70 -13.15 5.64
C THR A 359 -20.01 -11.68 5.41
N GLU A 360 -20.56 -11.02 6.44
CA GLU A 360 -20.75 -9.56 6.46
C GLU A 360 -19.48 -8.81 6.89
N ASN A 361 -18.46 -9.52 7.42
CA ASN A 361 -17.20 -8.95 7.91
C ASN A 361 -15.99 -9.61 7.24
N GLU A 362 -14.82 -8.97 7.32
CA GLU A 362 -13.54 -9.58 6.96
C GLU A 362 -13.36 -10.92 7.71
N TRP A 363 -13.24 -12.00 6.95
CA TRP A 363 -13.06 -13.36 7.45
C TRP A 363 -11.68 -13.86 7.05
N LYS A 364 -10.70 -13.83 7.96
CA LYS A 364 -9.37 -14.43 7.78
C LYS A 364 -9.28 -15.73 8.58
N LYS A 365 -9.04 -16.86 7.92
CA LYS A 365 -8.88 -18.19 8.54
C LYS A 365 -7.69 -18.94 7.95
N ARG A 366 -6.94 -19.59 8.84
CA ARG A 366 -5.84 -20.50 8.51
C ARG A 366 -6.33 -21.93 8.75
N PHE A 367 -6.15 -22.79 7.76
CA PHE A 367 -6.51 -24.19 7.76
C PHE A 367 -5.22 -25.00 7.72
N ASN A 368 -4.99 -25.84 8.71
CA ASN A 368 -3.88 -26.79 8.66
C ASN A 368 -4.24 -27.86 7.62
N THR A 369 -3.34 -28.15 6.70
CA THR A 369 -3.55 -29.23 5.71
C THR A 369 -3.57 -30.61 6.37
N GLY A 370 -3.07 -30.69 7.61
CA GLY A 370 -2.84 -31.92 8.34
C GLY A 370 -1.66 -32.72 7.79
N VAL A 371 -0.81 -32.11 6.98
CA VAL A 371 0.47 -32.69 6.53
C VAL A 371 1.60 -32.05 7.31
N ALA A 372 2.51 -32.88 7.82
CA ALA A 372 3.70 -32.45 8.51
C ALA A 372 4.97 -33.18 8.05
N PHE A 373 6.13 -32.52 8.15
CA PHE A 373 7.45 -33.16 8.15
C PHE A 373 8.05 -33.11 9.55
N PRO A 374 7.80 -34.11 10.41
CA PRO A 374 8.44 -34.17 11.72
C PRO A 374 9.85 -34.78 11.63
N ILE A 375 10.86 -33.94 11.46
CA ILE A 375 12.23 -34.39 11.18
C ILE A 375 13.08 -34.36 12.45
N ARG A 376 13.60 -35.51 12.84
CA ARG A 376 14.49 -35.64 14.01
C ARG A 376 15.93 -35.30 13.64
N ALA A 377 16.50 -34.33 14.34
CA ALA A 377 17.91 -33.97 14.18
C ALA A 377 18.81 -34.81 15.11
N ALA A 378 18.49 -34.83 16.42
CA ALA A 378 19.22 -35.64 17.40
C ALA A 378 18.35 -35.93 18.64
N GLY A 379 18.24 -37.21 19.02
CA GLY A 379 17.46 -37.61 20.20
C GLY A 379 16.00 -37.15 20.07
N VAL A 380 15.50 -36.42 21.06
CA VAL A 380 14.16 -35.81 21.06
C VAL A 380 14.10 -34.42 20.43
N ALA A 381 15.18 -33.94 19.82
CA ALA A 381 15.22 -32.62 19.18
C ALA A 381 15.09 -32.74 17.65
N GLY A 382 14.38 -31.79 17.05
CA GLY A 382 14.13 -31.75 15.61
C GLY A 382 13.37 -30.51 15.16
N ALA A 383 12.79 -30.58 13.98
CA ALA A 383 11.89 -29.57 13.44
C ALA A 383 10.60 -30.23 12.92
N ASP A 384 9.48 -29.58 13.16
CA ASP A 384 8.15 -29.97 12.67
C ASP A 384 7.71 -28.95 11.63
N ILE A 385 7.55 -29.37 10.38
CA ILE A 385 7.10 -28.47 9.31
C ILE A 385 5.66 -28.80 8.99
N GLN A 386 4.72 -27.92 9.32
CA GLN A 386 3.31 -28.07 9.03
C GLN A 386 2.92 -27.19 7.85
N PHE A 387 2.05 -27.68 6.96
CA PHE A 387 1.56 -26.85 5.86
C PHE A 387 0.16 -26.34 6.15
N PHE A 388 -0.08 -25.09 5.79
CA PHE A 388 -1.39 -24.47 5.93
C PHE A 388 -1.86 -23.83 4.63
N ILE A 389 -3.17 -23.65 4.54
CA ILE A 389 -3.83 -22.80 3.55
C ILE A 389 -4.56 -21.71 4.33
N GLN A 390 -4.34 -20.45 3.97
CA GLN A 390 -4.97 -19.29 4.60
C GLN A 390 -5.89 -18.59 3.61
N PHE A 391 -7.10 -18.27 4.07
CA PHE A 391 -8.11 -17.56 3.30
C PHE A 391 -8.49 -16.29 4.05
N GLY A 392 -8.59 -15.19 3.33
CA GLY A 392 -9.28 -13.98 3.74
C GLY A 392 -10.42 -13.75 2.78
N LEU A 393 -11.64 -13.46 3.22
CA LEU A 393 -12.73 -13.03 2.35
C LEU A 393 -13.53 -11.91 3.02
N GLU A 394 -13.83 -10.87 2.27
CA GLU A 394 -14.80 -9.84 2.61
C GLU A 394 -15.91 -9.85 1.54
N GLY A 395 -17.13 -10.27 1.94
CA GLY A 395 -18.32 -10.32 1.08
C GLY A 395 -19.01 -11.68 0.97
N GLU A 396 -19.99 -11.78 0.05
CA GLU A 396 -20.70 -13.03 -0.28
C GLU A 396 -20.19 -13.57 -1.63
N ALA A 397 -19.50 -14.71 -1.61
CA ALA A 397 -19.03 -15.36 -2.83
C ALA A 397 -18.92 -16.89 -2.68
N THR A 398 -19.20 -17.60 -3.76
CA THR A 398 -18.74 -18.99 -3.94
C THR A 398 -17.57 -18.93 -4.90
N LEU A 399 -16.40 -19.37 -4.43
CA LEU A 399 -15.16 -19.35 -5.17
C LEU A 399 -14.70 -20.78 -5.41
N THR A 400 -14.50 -21.12 -6.69
CA THR A 400 -13.69 -22.27 -7.08
C THR A 400 -12.45 -21.68 -7.75
N TYR A 401 -11.28 -22.04 -7.24
CA TYR A 401 -10.02 -21.61 -7.84
C TYR A 401 -9.09 -22.81 -8.00
N GLU A 402 -8.22 -22.68 -8.97
CA GLU A 402 -7.10 -23.59 -9.23
C GLU A 402 -5.83 -22.77 -8.97
N ILE A 403 -5.00 -23.16 -8.01
CA ILE A 403 -3.70 -22.53 -7.79
C ILE A 403 -2.68 -23.35 -8.56
N GLY A 404 -2.08 -22.75 -9.58
CA GLY A 404 -0.82 -23.22 -10.17
C GLY A 404 0.29 -22.26 -9.76
N ALA A 405 1.25 -22.70 -8.95
CA ALA A 405 2.35 -21.83 -8.53
C ALA A 405 3.67 -22.59 -8.36
N ASP A 406 4.73 -22.01 -8.89
CA ASP A 406 6.10 -22.41 -8.60
C ASP A 406 6.59 -21.53 -7.43
N LEU A 407 6.71 -22.15 -6.27
CA LEU A 407 7.14 -21.53 -5.03
C LEU A 407 8.63 -21.87 -4.83
N ALA A 408 9.42 -20.90 -4.41
CA ALA A 408 10.76 -21.15 -3.91
C ALA A 408 10.80 -20.56 -2.50
N TYR A 409 10.64 -21.39 -1.48
CA TYR A 409 10.80 -21.02 -0.09
C TYR A 409 12.28 -20.98 0.26
N ALA A 410 12.72 -19.89 0.89
CA ALA A 410 14.03 -19.76 1.49
C ALA A 410 13.90 -18.77 2.64
N ALA A 411 13.50 -19.25 3.80
CA ALA A 411 13.20 -18.40 4.93
C ALA A 411 13.69 -19.02 6.23
N GLY A 412 13.92 -18.15 7.20
CA GLY A 412 14.35 -18.59 8.51
C GLY A 412 14.74 -17.45 9.41
N VAL A 413 15.43 -17.84 10.47
CA VAL A 413 15.97 -16.96 11.48
C VAL A 413 17.37 -17.34 11.80
N THR A 414 18.21 -16.33 11.96
CA THR A 414 19.59 -16.51 12.36
C THR A 414 19.94 -15.49 13.42
N LYS A 415 20.82 -15.89 14.32
CA LYS A 415 21.31 -15.00 15.36
C LYS A 415 22.51 -14.21 14.84
N VAL A 416 22.42 -12.90 14.95
CA VAL A 416 23.50 -11.97 14.58
C VAL A 416 23.86 -11.16 15.81
N ASP A 417 25.09 -11.35 16.29
CA ASP A 417 25.53 -10.87 17.61
C ASP A 417 24.64 -11.41 18.76
N ASP A 418 23.92 -10.53 19.47
CA ASP A 418 23.02 -10.86 20.57
C ASP A 418 21.53 -10.72 20.18
N ASP A 419 21.23 -10.44 18.91
CA ASP A 419 19.88 -10.25 18.38
C ASP A 419 19.55 -11.29 17.30
N TYR A 420 18.28 -11.39 16.92
CA TYR A 420 17.81 -12.28 15.87
C TYR A 420 17.46 -11.50 14.61
N GLU A 421 18.08 -11.90 13.50
CA GLU A 421 17.75 -11.42 12.17
C GLU A 421 16.93 -12.47 11.42
N TRP A 422 15.79 -12.03 10.91
CA TRP A 422 14.91 -12.83 10.08
C TRP A 422 15.30 -12.62 8.62
N PHE A 423 15.24 -13.68 7.83
CA PHE A 423 15.43 -13.57 6.41
C PHE A 423 14.35 -14.35 5.68
N ASN A 424 13.96 -13.83 4.52
CA ASN A 424 13.04 -14.48 3.62
C ASN A 424 13.42 -14.10 2.18
N ASP A 425 14.21 -14.97 1.58
CA ASP A 425 14.63 -14.93 0.19
C ASP A 425 13.63 -15.70 -0.70
N SER A 426 12.43 -16.01 -0.19
CA SER A 426 11.43 -16.75 -0.94
C SER A 426 10.93 -15.95 -2.14
N ASN A 427 10.68 -16.68 -3.21
CA ASN A 427 10.11 -16.15 -4.45
C ASN A 427 8.90 -16.99 -4.85
N VAL A 428 7.94 -16.36 -5.50
CA VAL A 428 6.78 -17.06 -6.07
C VAL A 428 6.62 -16.61 -7.51
N THR A 429 6.61 -17.60 -8.39
CA THR A 429 6.28 -17.43 -9.81
C THR A 429 4.91 -18.05 -10.03
N PRO A 430 3.84 -17.25 -10.08
CA PRO A 430 2.51 -17.77 -10.31
C PRO A 430 2.37 -18.28 -11.74
N THR A 431 1.72 -19.43 -11.92
CA THR A 431 1.25 -19.90 -13.23
C THR A 431 -0.25 -19.60 -13.32
N PRO A 432 -0.66 -18.57 -14.07
CA PRO A 432 -2.06 -18.15 -14.08
C PRO A 432 -2.96 -19.28 -14.56
N SER A 433 -3.97 -19.62 -13.76
CA SER A 433 -5.03 -20.57 -14.09
C SER A 433 -6.29 -19.85 -14.58
N ASP A 434 -7.14 -20.56 -15.33
CA ASP A 434 -8.42 -20.05 -15.81
C ASP A 434 -9.43 -19.96 -14.65
N TRP A 435 -9.57 -18.79 -14.03
CA TRP A 435 -10.51 -18.59 -12.92
C TRP A 435 -11.94 -18.34 -13.40
N LYS A 436 -12.92 -18.82 -12.62
CA LYS A 436 -14.36 -18.54 -12.83
C LYS A 436 -14.95 -17.89 -11.58
N PHE A 437 -15.30 -16.62 -11.70
CA PHE A 437 -15.86 -15.85 -10.59
C PHE A 437 -17.30 -15.39 -10.85
N LYS A 438 -18.10 -15.30 -9.79
CA LYS A 438 -19.42 -14.67 -9.79
C LYS A 438 -19.70 -13.96 -8.46
N GLY A 439 -19.47 -12.65 -8.38
CA GLY A 439 -19.76 -11.84 -7.19
C GLY A 439 -19.04 -10.49 -7.19
N SER A 440 -18.89 -9.90 -5.99
CA SER A 440 -17.88 -8.88 -5.66
C SER A 440 -17.19 -9.41 -4.41
N VAL A 441 -15.86 -9.52 -4.42
CA VAL A 441 -15.12 -10.11 -3.30
C VAL A 441 -13.74 -9.47 -3.21
N GLU A 442 -13.36 -9.09 -2.00
CA GLU A 442 -11.95 -8.93 -1.66
C GLU A 442 -11.52 -10.20 -0.95
N GLY A 443 -10.52 -10.88 -1.50
CA GLY A 443 -10.06 -12.16 -1.03
C GLY A 443 -8.55 -12.22 -0.89
N THR A 444 -8.07 -12.99 0.09
CA THR A 444 -6.69 -13.45 0.15
C THR A 444 -6.70 -14.96 0.17
N LEU A 445 -5.71 -15.55 -0.46
CA LEU A 445 -5.47 -16.97 -0.52
C LEU A 445 -3.97 -17.18 -0.43
N ALA A 446 -3.49 -17.79 0.64
CA ALA A 446 -2.09 -18.14 0.79
C ALA A 446 -1.93 -19.62 1.11
N VAL A 447 -0.78 -20.14 0.73
CA VAL A 447 -0.26 -21.43 1.15
C VAL A 447 1.09 -21.18 1.81
N GLY A 448 1.46 -22.00 2.78
CA GLY A 448 2.69 -21.75 3.50
C GLY A 448 3.15 -22.91 4.38
N PRO A 449 4.46 -23.07 4.57
CA PRO A 449 5.01 -23.87 5.66
C PRO A 449 5.04 -23.06 6.97
N GLU A 450 4.78 -23.74 8.06
CA GLU A 450 5.07 -23.37 9.43
C GLU A 450 6.13 -24.33 9.95
N VAL A 451 7.28 -23.80 10.36
CA VAL A 451 8.42 -24.58 10.81
C VAL A 451 8.61 -24.33 12.29
N GLU A 452 8.45 -25.37 13.09
CA GLU A 452 8.63 -25.34 14.54
C GLU A 452 9.85 -26.14 14.94
N ALA A 453 10.83 -25.48 15.53
CA ALA A 453 11.93 -26.13 16.22
C ALA A 453 11.44 -26.73 17.55
N LYS A 454 11.49 -28.07 17.69
CA LYS A 454 10.96 -28.77 18.87
C LYS A 454 12.03 -29.60 19.58
N VAL A 455 11.88 -29.69 20.90
CA VAL A 455 12.59 -30.66 21.74
C VAL A 455 11.56 -31.35 22.65
N ALA A 456 11.33 -32.64 22.42
CA ALA A 456 10.14 -33.35 22.92
C ALA A 456 8.86 -32.56 22.60
N GLN A 457 8.06 -32.18 23.59
CA GLN A 457 6.86 -31.33 23.39
C GLN A 457 7.13 -29.82 23.40
N PHE A 458 8.36 -29.36 23.62
CA PHE A 458 8.63 -27.94 23.79
C PHE A 458 9.02 -27.29 22.47
N THR A 459 8.22 -26.34 21.98
CA THR A 459 8.60 -25.45 20.88
C THR A 459 9.63 -24.43 21.37
N LEU A 460 10.81 -24.42 20.75
CA LEU A 460 11.90 -23.49 21.06
C LEU A 460 11.81 -22.20 20.24
N ALA A 461 11.43 -22.34 18.98
CA ALA A 461 11.20 -21.26 18.04
C ALA A 461 10.27 -21.77 16.93
N SER A 462 9.54 -20.86 16.33
CA SER A 462 8.80 -21.13 15.11
C SER A 462 8.89 -19.94 14.16
N PHE A 463 8.74 -20.24 12.88
CA PHE A 463 8.42 -19.25 11.88
C PHE A 463 7.46 -19.85 10.88
N ASP A 464 6.59 -19.04 10.32
CA ASP A 464 5.76 -19.43 9.20
C ASP A 464 5.90 -18.42 8.07
N VAL A 465 5.72 -18.92 6.84
CA VAL A 465 5.76 -18.11 5.63
C VAL A 465 4.49 -18.38 4.86
N ALA A 466 3.58 -17.42 4.86
CA ALA A 466 2.40 -17.43 4.01
C ALA A 466 2.74 -16.77 2.67
N ALA A 467 2.70 -17.52 1.59
CA ALA A 467 2.85 -16.99 0.24
C ALA A 467 1.57 -17.22 -0.57
N GLY A 468 1.08 -16.20 -1.25
CA GLY A 468 -0.26 -16.27 -1.80
C GLY A 468 -0.64 -15.14 -2.73
N TYR A 469 -1.93 -15.12 -3.05
CA TYR A 469 -2.59 -14.13 -3.89
C TYR A 469 -3.60 -13.38 -3.05
N ARG A 470 -3.54 -12.06 -3.12
CA ARG A 470 -4.63 -11.18 -2.71
C ARG A 470 -5.31 -10.72 -3.99
N MET A 471 -6.63 -10.86 -4.03
CA MET A 471 -7.44 -10.54 -5.18
C MET A 471 -8.57 -9.63 -4.72
N ASN A 472 -8.61 -8.43 -5.27
CA ASN A 472 -9.72 -7.50 -5.12
C ASN A 472 -10.50 -7.46 -6.42
N VAL A 473 -11.69 -8.07 -6.43
CA VAL A 473 -12.60 -8.04 -7.58
C VAL A 473 -13.79 -7.15 -7.25
N SER A 474 -13.92 -6.06 -8.01
CA SER A 474 -15.05 -5.13 -7.94
C SER A 474 -15.76 -5.07 -9.29
N GLY A 475 -17.08 -5.20 -9.35
CA GLY A 475 -17.78 -5.18 -10.63
C GLY A 475 -19.23 -5.64 -10.64
N HIS A 476 -19.85 -5.53 -11.81
CA HIS A 476 -21.15 -6.10 -12.11
C HIS A 476 -21.01 -7.28 -13.09
N LEU A 477 -21.29 -8.47 -12.58
CA LEU A 477 -21.35 -9.71 -13.35
C LEU A 477 -22.81 -10.11 -13.55
N SER A 478 -23.28 -10.04 -14.80
CA SER A 478 -24.56 -10.60 -15.24
C SER A 478 -24.33 -11.65 -16.33
N PRO A 479 -25.27 -12.58 -16.58
CA PRO A 479 -25.13 -13.61 -17.62
C PRO A 479 -24.90 -13.06 -19.04
N THR A 480 -25.18 -11.77 -19.26
CA THR A 480 -25.06 -11.11 -20.57
C THR A 480 -23.99 -10.02 -20.60
N GLU A 481 -23.45 -9.62 -19.45
CA GLU A 481 -22.56 -8.47 -19.31
C GLU A 481 -21.64 -8.65 -18.11
N ALA A 482 -20.32 -8.63 -18.33
CA ALA A 482 -19.30 -8.66 -17.29
C ALA A 482 -18.47 -7.36 -17.38
N CYS A 483 -18.71 -6.42 -16.46
CA CYS A 483 -17.82 -5.28 -16.22
C CYS A 483 -17.29 -5.45 -14.81
N TYR A 484 -16.04 -5.90 -14.70
CA TYR A 484 -15.33 -6.00 -13.44
C TYR A 484 -13.93 -5.44 -13.59
N THR A 485 -13.41 -4.96 -12.48
CA THR A 485 -12.01 -4.61 -12.26
C THR A 485 -11.47 -5.62 -11.27
N MET A 486 -10.45 -6.37 -11.70
CA MET A 486 -9.69 -7.26 -10.86
C MET A 486 -8.32 -6.63 -10.63
N LYS A 487 -7.96 -6.48 -9.37
CA LYS A 487 -6.62 -6.16 -8.94
C LYS A 487 -6.12 -7.34 -8.12
N ASP A 488 -5.11 -8.02 -8.62
CA ASP A 488 -4.45 -9.08 -7.89
C ASP A 488 -3.02 -8.68 -7.52
N ASP A 489 -2.63 -8.99 -6.29
CA ASP A 489 -1.27 -8.87 -5.80
C ASP A 489 -0.78 -10.19 -5.22
N LEU A 490 0.40 -10.62 -5.66
CA LEU A 490 1.13 -11.68 -5.01
C LEU A 490 1.65 -11.16 -3.68
N PHE A 491 1.45 -11.89 -2.58
CA PHE A 491 2.02 -11.53 -1.30
C PHE A 491 2.86 -12.64 -0.67
N ILE A 492 3.86 -12.23 0.12
CA ILE A 492 4.60 -13.10 1.03
C ILE A 492 4.59 -12.40 2.38
N GLU A 493 3.98 -13.05 3.36
CA GLU A 493 3.95 -12.67 4.77
C GLU A 493 4.78 -13.71 5.53
N ALA A 494 5.64 -13.25 6.44
CA ALA A 494 6.31 -14.15 7.37
C ALA A 494 5.99 -13.74 8.79
N HIS A 495 5.63 -14.73 9.59
CA HIS A 495 5.41 -14.58 11.02
C HIS A 495 6.45 -15.40 11.74
N SER A 496 6.82 -14.95 12.92
CA SER A 496 7.82 -15.66 13.67
C SER A 496 7.73 -15.44 15.15
N ALA A 497 8.10 -16.48 15.89
CA ALA A 497 8.02 -16.54 17.33
C ALA A 497 9.29 -17.18 17.89
N ILE A 498 10.03 -16.43 18.70
CA ILE A 498 11.10 -16.97 19.53
C ILE A 498 10.70 -16.74 20.97
N GLY A 499 10.67 -17.80 21.78
CA GLY A 499 10.25 -17.60 23.16
C GLY A 499 10.00 -18.86 23.96
N ARG A 500 9.89 -18.62 25.27
CA ARG A 500 9.48 -19.62 26.26
C ARG A 500 8.10 -19.26 26.77
N GLY A 501 7.11 -20.14 26.59
CA GLY A 501 5.80 -19.97 27.23
C GLY A 501 5.16 -18.58 26.98
N LYS A 502 5.08 -17.73 28.01
CA LYS A 502 4.41 -16.40 27.94
C LYS A 502 5.25 -15.26 27.36
N LEU A 503 6.54 -15.46 27.11
CA LEU A 503 7.41 -14.44 26.52
C LEU A 503 7.75 -14.85 25.09
N THR A 504 6.83 -14.57 24.18
CA THR A 504 7.01 -14.74 22.73
C THR A 504 7.35 -13.39 22.15
N ILE A 505 8.47 -13.29 21.44
CA ILE A 505 8.74 -12.14 20.57
C ILE A 505 8.13 -12.48 19.23
N GLU A 506 7.03 -11.79 18.90
CA GLU A 506 6.36 -11.90 17.60
C GLU A 506 6.83 -10.79 16.68
N ALA A 507 7.09 -11.14 15.43
CA ALA A 507 7.38 -10.17 14.40
C ALA A 507 6.67 -10.54 13.09
N ASP A 508 5.92 -9.58 12.57
CA ASP A 508 5.21 -9.68 11.30
C ASP A 508 6.00 -8.94 10.23
N TYR A 509 6.31 -9.62 9.14
CA TYR A 509 7.03 -9.05 8.02
C TYR A 509 6.15 -9.09 6.76
N PRO A 510 5.53 -7.96 6.36
CA PRO A 510 4.96 -7.83 5.02
C PRO A 510 6.13 -7.71 4.04
N LEU A 511 6.55 -8.85 3.48
CA LEU A 511 7.81 -8.93 2.73
C LEU A 511 7.63 -8.59 1.26
N LEU A 512 6.51 -9.01 0.68
CA LEU A 512 6.20 -8.78 -0.72
C LEU A 512 4.71 -8.53 -0.88
N SER A 513 4.35 -7.48 -1.62
CA SER A 513 3.05 -7.33 -2.27
C SER A 513 3.35 -6.81 -3.67
N GLN A 514 3.17 -7.66 -4.68
CA GLN A 514 3.44 -7.33 -6.07
C GLN A 514 2.14 -7.38 -6.86
N PRO A 515 1.67 -6.26 -7.43
CA PRO A 515 0.54 -6.31 -8.34
C PRO A 515 0.88 -7.19 -9.55
N LEU A 516 0.09 -8.23 -9.79
CA LEU A 516 0.24 -9.15 -10.92
C LEU A 516 -0.46 -8.59 -12.15
N SER A 517 -1.70 -8.13 -11.96
CA SER A 517 -2.49 -7.50 -12.99
C SER A 517 -3.45 -6.47 -12.38
N VAL A 518 -3.76 -5.47 -13.19
CA VAL A 518 -4.98 -4.68 -13.01
C VAL A 518 -5.73 -4.86 -14.31
N SER A 519 -6.65 -5.81 -14.33
CA SER A 519 -7.51 -6.03 -15.48
C SER A 519 -8.85 -5.38 -15.23
N SER A 520 -9.34 -4.67 -16.23
CA SER A 520 -10.69 -4.13 -16.20
C SER A 520 -11.35 -4.46 -17.53
N THR A 521 -12.43 -5.25 -17.46
CA THR A 521 -13.31 -5.46 -18.61
C THR A 521 -14.29 -4.29 -18.78
N CYS A 522 -14.21 -3.28 -17.91
CA CYS A 522 -15.01 -2.07 -18.00
C CYS A 522 -14.42 -1.16 -19.08
N ASP A 523 -14.88 -1.37 -20.31
CA ASP A 523 -14.58 -0.49 -21.43
C ASP A 523 -15.21 0.88 -21.19
N PHE A 524 -14.36 1.91 -21.14
CA PHE A 524 -14.83 3.27 -21.34
C PHE A 524 -15.14 3.49 -22.83
N ASP A 525 -16.24 4.18 -23.08
CA ASP A 525 -16.60 4.67 -24.40
C ASP A 525 -16.10 6.11 -24.61
N GLN A 526 -15.92 6.87 -23.52
CA GLN A 526 -15.47 8.26 -23.58
C GLN A 526 -14.54 8.60 -22.41
N LEU A 527 -13.66 9.57 -22.63
CA LEU A 527 -12.89 10.23 -21.59
C LEU A 527 -13.37 11.67 -21.44
N ILE A 528 -13.49 12.13 -20.20
CA ILE A 528 -13.82 13.52 -19.87
C ILE A 528 -12.73 14.07 -18.95
N ALA A 529 -12.27 15.29 -19.22
CA ALA A 529 -11.36 16.03 -18.35
C ALA A 529 -11.72 17.51 -18.33
N GLN A 530 -11.36 18.17 -17.24
CA GLN A 530 -11.60 19.60 -17.07
C GLN A 530 -10.49 20.44 -17.72
N PRO A 531 -10.82 21.60 -18.31
CA PRO A 531 -9.81 22.57 -18.72
C PRO A 531 -8.94 23.01 -17.54
N ILE A 532 -7.65 23.19 -17.79
CA ILE A 532 -6.67 23.57 -16.78
C ILE A 532 -6.31 25.05 -16.96
N ARG A 533 -6.31 25.79 -15.85
CA ARG A 533 -5.84 27.17 -15.79
C ARG A 533 -4.68 27.27 -14.82
N LEU A 534 -3.54 27.79 -15.29
CA LEU A 534 -2.29 27.77 -14.52
C LEU A 534 -1.52 29.09 -14.63
N PRO A 535 -0.94 29.61 -13.54
CA PRO A 535 0.04 30.68 -13.65
C PRO A 535 1.32 30.22 -14.34
N VAL A 536 2.03 31.16 -14.95
CA VAL A 536 3.35 30.90 -15.52
C VAL A 536 4.27 30.38 -14.42
N GLY A 537 4.80 29.17 -14.58
CA GLY A 537 5.59 28.48 -13.55
C GLY A 537 4.77 27.64 -12.56
N GLY A 538 3.44 27.73 -12.57
CA GLY A 538 2.54 26.97 -11.71
C GLY A 538 2.34 25.52 -12.14
N THR A 539 1.67 24.74 -11.27
CA THR A 539 1.38 23.32 -11.49
C THR A 539 -0.06 22.97 -11.12
N ALA A 540 -0.67 22.02 -11.82
CA ALA A 540 -1.98 21.43 -11.51
C ALA A 540 -1.99 19.94 -11.84
N ASN A 541 -2.95 19.19 -11.29
CA ASN A 541 -3.18 17.81 -11.65
C ASN A 541 -4.35 17.71 -12.62
N ILE A 542 -4.25 16.84 -13.62
CA ILE A 542 -5.37 16.44 -14.46
C ILE A 542 -6.33 15.59 -13.63
N GLU A 543 -7.61 15.95 -13.67
CA GLU A 543 -8.71 15.10 -13.23
C GLU A 543 -9.34 14.48 -14.48
N LEU A 544 -9.11 13.19 -14.70
CA LEU A 544 -9.62 12.44 -15.84
C LEU A 544 -10.72 11.49 -15.36
N PHE A 545 -11.79 11.39 -16.14
CA PHE A 545 -12.92 10.52 -15.86
C PHE A 545 -13.21 9.62 -17.06
N GLY A 546 -13.45 8.35 -16.81
CA GLY A 546 -13.96 7.41 -17.78
C GLY A 546 -15.49 7.42 -17.78
N VAL A 547 -16.09 7.36 -18.98
CA VAL A 547 -17.53 7.14 -19.15
C VAL A 547 -17.73 5.78 -19.75
N ASP A 548 -18.37 4.87 -19.01
CA ASP A 548 -18.67 3.54 -19.50
C ASP A 548 -19.85 3.55 -20.49
N ARG A 549 -20.14 2.40 -21.09
CA ARG A 549 -21.28 2.20 -22.01
C ARG A 549 -22.66 2.44 -21.39
N HIS A 550 -22.75 2.44 -20.05
CA HIS A 550 -23.96 2.72 -19.30
C HIS A 550 -24.06 4.19 -18.86
N SER A 551 -23.12 5.03 -19.31
CA SER A 551 -23.00 6.45 -18.95
C SER A 551 -22.69 6.69 -17.47
N ASN A 552 -22.14 5.71 -16.76
CA ASN A 552 -21.55 5.93 -15.45
C ASN A 552 -20.21 6.67 -15.63
N ILE A 553 -19.95 7.61 -14.74
CA ILE A 553 -18.73 8.43 -14.76
C ILE A 553 -17.88 8.03 -13.57
N GLU A 554 -16.67 7.53 -13.84
CA GLU A 554 -15.74 7.09 -12.81
C GLU A 554 -14.42 7.89 -12.90
N PRO A 555 -13.86 8.34 -11.76
CA PRO A 555 -12.54 8.96 -11.77
C PRO A 555 -11.48 7.91 -12.14
N LEU A 556 -10.60 8.26 -13.06
CA LEU A 556 -9.50 7.38 -13.49
C LEU A 556 -8.27 7.60 -12.60
N ASP A 557 -7.75 6.52 -12.03
CA ASP A 557 -6.45 6.54 -11.36
C ASP A 557 -5.32 6.52 -12.41
N LEU A 558 -4.71 7.66 -12.65
CA LEU A 558 -3.73 7.85 -13.73
C LEU A 558 -2.49 6.95 -13.61
N VAL A 559 -2.24 6.38 -12.41
CA VAL A 559 -1.16 5.41 -12.18
C VAL A 559 -1.50 4.03 -12.75
N GLN A 560 -2.75 3.58 -12.56
CA GLN A 560 -3.15 2.19 -12.81
C GLN A 560 -3.73 2.00 -14.21
N TRP A 561 -4.39 3.03 -14.73
CA TRP A 561 -5.08 2.97 -15.99
C TRP A 561 -4.12 3.43 -17.07
N ASN A 562 -3.88 2.62 -18.11
CA ASN A 562 -2.98 2.86 -19.25
C ASN A 562 -3.27 4.18 -19.99
N VAL A 563 -3.01 5.30 -19.34
CA VAL A 563 -3.29 6.66 -19.78
C VAL A 563 -1.97 7.28 -20.15
N SER A 564 -1.88 7.74 -21.39
CA SER A 564 -0.75 8.49 -21.90
C SER A 564 -1.14 9.93 -22.20
N TYR A 565 -0.16 10.84 -22.09
CA TYR A 565 -0.36 12.26 -22.34
C TYR A 565 0.56 12.76 -23.44
N THR A 566 0.00 13.53 -24.37
CA THR A 566 0.76 14.25 -25.39
C THR A 566 0.41 15.73 -25.34
N VAL A 567 1.42 16.62 -25.32
CA VAL A 567 1.20 18.08 -25.31
C VAL A 567 1.41 18.64 -26.71
N ASP A 568 0.43 19.38 -27.23
CA ASP A 568 0.53 20.01 -28.57
C ASP A 568 1.69 21.02 -28.64
N GLN A 569 1.90 21.78 -27.57
CA GLN A 569 2.95 22.80 -27.47
C GLN A 569 3.80 22.61 -26.20
N PRO A 570 4.80 21.71 -26.22
CA PRO A 570 5.63 21.39 -25.05
C PRO A 570 6.54 22.55 -24.59
N ARG A 571 6.51 23.70 -25.28
CA ARG A 571 7.17 24.95 -24.85
C ARG A 571 6.33 25.80 -23.89
N ILE A 572 5.03 25.51 -23.79
CA ILE A 572 4.08 26.22 -22.91
C ILE A 572 3.93 25.46 -21.60
N VAL A 573 3.60 24.18 -21.69
CA VAL A 573 3.39 23.31 -20.54
C VAL A 573 4.12 21.99 -20.75
N ALA A 574 4.48 21.35 -19.64
CA ALA A 574 4.85 19.95 -19.59
C ALA A 574 3.77 19.19 -18.81
N VAL A 575 3.54 17.94 -19.15
CA VAL A 575 2.69 17.03 -18.37
C VAL A 575 3.49 15.77 -18.14
N ASN A 576 3.48 15.25 -16.93
CA ASN A 576 4.07 13.96 -16.66
C ASN A 576 3.05 12.82 -16.75
N ARG A 577 3.51 11.58 -16.58
CA ARG A 577 2.65 10.39 -16.66
C ARG A 577 1.53 10.35 -15.62
N LEU A 578 1.67 11.08 -14.52
CA LEU A 578 0.66 11.18 -13.45
C LEU A 578 -0.36 12.29 -13.69
N GLY A 579 -0.34 12.89 -14.89
CA GLY A 579 -1.19 14.03 -15.23
C GLY A 579 -0.84 15.32 -14.48
N LYS A 580 0.34 15.44 -13.85
CA LYS A 580 0.80 16.70 -13.26
C LYS A 580 1.28 17.63 -14.37
N VAL A 581 0.52 18.69 -14.61
CA VAL A 581 0.78 19.72 -15.60
C VAL A 581 1.59 20.83 -14.96
N ARG A 582 2.69 21.22 -15.58
CA ARG A 582 3.55 22.34 -15.19
C ARG A 582 3.61 23.38 -16.30
N ALA A 583 3.22 24.61 -16.00
CA ALA A 583 3.46 25.74 -16.88
C ALA A 583 4.95 26.10 -16.90
N LEU A 584 5.54 26.18 -18.09
CA LEU A 584 6.95 26.54 -18.24
C LEU A 584 7.14 28.05 -18.09
N SER A 585 8.29 28.46 -17.53
CA SER A 585 8.61 29.86 -17.23
C SER A 585 8.66 30.79 -18.45
N LYS A 586 8.69 30.23 -19.67
CA LYS A 586 8.66 30.97 -20.93
C LYS A 586 7.24 31.20 -21.46
N GLY A 587 6.22 30.65 -20.80
CA GLY A 587 4.82 30.86 -21.14
C GLY A 587 4.41 32.32 -20.97
N ILE A 588 3.52 32.80 -21.84
CA ILE A 588 2.95 34.15 -21.78
C ILE A 588 1.51 34.05 -21.27
N ASN A 589 1.07 35.03 -20.47
CA ASN A 589 -0.32 35.11 -20.03
C ASN A 589 -1.29 35.15 -21.23
N GLY A 590 -2.38 34.38 -21.14
CA GLY A 590 -3.38 34.19 -22.20
C GLY A 590 -2.96 33.19 -23.28
N GLN A 591 -1.77 32.59 -23.18
CA GLN A 591 -1.35 31.55 -24.10
C GLN A 591 -2.09 30.24 -23.80
N THR A 592 -2.57 29.57 -24.84
CA THR A 592 -3.30 28.30 -24.73
C THR A 592 -2.56 27.17 -25.42
N THR A 593 -2.76 25.96 -24.91
CA THR A 593 -2.33 24.68 -25.53
C THR A 593 -3.35 23.61 -25.19
N THR A 594 -3.21 22.44 -25.79
CA THR A 594 -4.01 21.26 -25.45
C THR A 594 -3.10 20.15 -24.94
N ILE A 595 -3.61 19.35 -24.01
CA ILE A 595 -3.05 18.05 -23.65
C ILE A 595 -4.03 17.00 -24.17
N ARG A 596 -3.55 16.07 -24.99
CA ARG A 596 -4.29 14.87 -25.38
C ARG A 596 -4.04 13.79 -24.34
N ALA A 597 -5.11 13.33 -23.70
CA ALA A 597 -5.09 12.16 -22.84
C ALA A 597 -5.66 10.96 -23.63
N THR A 598 -4.91 9.88 -23.73
CA THR A 598 -5.28 8.66 -24.45
C THR A 598 -5.30 7.50 -23.48
N TYR A 599 -6.46 6.88 -23.30
CA TYR A 599 -6.65 5.63 -22.57
C TYR A 599 -6.70 4.48 -23.57
N GLU A 600 -5.90 3.44 -23.36
CA GLU A 600 -5.96 2.19 -24.12
C GLU A 600 -6.38 1.07 -23.18
N ASN A 601 -7.54 0.46 -23.43
CA ASN A 601 -7.99 -0.69 -22.66
C ASN A 601 -7.24 -1.96 -23.07
N GLU A 602 -7.46 -3.06 -22.35
CA GLU A 602 -6.80 -4.35 -22.63
C GLU A 602 -7.20 -4.97 -23.98
N SER A 603 -8.34 -4.57 -24.56
CA SER A 603 -8.74 -4.99 -25.90
C SER A 603 -8.08 -4.18 -27.04
N GLY A 604 -7.21 -3.21 -26.70
CA GLY A 604 -6.54 -2.32 -27.66
C GLY A 604 -7.45 -1.23 -28.23
N LYS A 605 -8.65 -1.05 -27.69
CA LYS A 605 -9.53 0.09 -28.01
C LYS A 605 -8.99 1.31 -27.29
N THR A 606 -8.67 2.33 -28.08
CA THR A 606 -8.19 3.62 -27.60
C THR A 606 -9.34 4.62 -27.51
N VAL A 607 -9.44 5.31 -26.37
CA VAL A 607 -10.36 6.42 -26.14
C VAL A 607 -9.54 7.66 -25.80
N GLU A 608 -9.87 8.80 -26.38
CA GLU A 608 -9.09 10.03 -26.21
C GLU A 608 -9.95 11.20 -25.76
N THR A 609 -9.35 12.13 -25.04
CA THR A 609 -9.92 13.44 -24.76
C THR A 609 -8.89 14.55 -24.86
N LEU A 610 -9.36 15.75 -25.17
CA LEU A 610 -8.55 16.95 -25.32
C LEU A 610 -8.78 17.86 -24.12
N ILE A 611 -7.71 18.21 -23.43
CA ILE A 611 -7.72 19.00 -22.21
C ILE A 611 -7.15 20.38 -22.55
N PRO A 612 -7.98 21.42 -22.65
CA PRO A 612 -7.49 22.77 -22.90
C PRO A 612 -6.70 23.26 -21.69
N VAL A 613 -5.55 23.89 -21.92
CA VAL A 613 -4.73 24.52 -20.89
C VAL A 613 -4.52 25.99 -21.24
N GLU A 614 -4.83 26.87 -20.29
CA GLU A 614 -4.68 28.32 -20.42
C GLU A 614 -3.75 28.87 -19.33
N LEU A 615 -2.73 29.64 -19.74
CA LEU A 615 -1.85 30.31 -18.79
C LEU A 615 -2.47 31.62 -18.29
N VAL A 616 -2.76 31.70 -16.98
CA VAL A 616 -3.44 32.84 -16.34
C VAL A 616 -2.58 33.50 -15.28
N ASN A 617 -2.50 34.84 -15.24
CA ASN A 617 -1.64 35.56 -14.31
C ASN A 617 -2.29 35.67 -12.90
N GLU A 618 -2.41 34.57 -12.16
CA GLU A 618 -3.14 34.48 -10.87
C GLU A 618 -2.62 35.42 -9.77
N TRP A 619 -1.33 35.77 -9.77
CA TRP A 619 -0.73 36.68 -8.76
C TRP A 619 -1.42 38.05 -8.68
N HIS A 620 -2.23 38.42 -9.67
CA HIS A 620 -2.95 39.69 -9.69
C HIS A 620 -4.41 39.59 -9.25
N ASN A 621 -5.03 38.41 -9.26
CA ASN A 621 -6.44 38.28 -8.93
C ASN A 621 -6.69 38.48 -7.43
N ALA A 622 -5.87 37.89 -6.56
CA ALA A 622 -5.97 38.10 -5.11
C ALA A 622 -5.78 39.58 -4.74
N TRP A 623 -4.76 40.23 -5.31
CA TRP A 623 -4.54 41.66 -5.09
C TRP A 623 -5.70 42.53 -5.63
N MET A 624 -6.25 42.23 -6.82
CA MET A 624 -7.40 42.97 -7.34
C MET A 624 -8.67 42.73 -6.52
N GLN A 625 -8.89 41.50 -6.03
CA GLN A 625 -9.97 41.18 -5.09
C GLN A 625 -9.80 41.96 -3.79
N ASP A 626 -8.58 42.08 -3.27
CA ASP A 626 -8.29 42.88 -2.08
C ASP A 626 -8.51 44.38 -2.33
N VAL A 627 -8.12 44.91 -3.49
CA VAL A 627 -8.43 46.30 -3.87
C VAL A 627 -9.94 46.51 -3.94
N ILE A 628 -10.71 45.58 -4.52
CA ILE A 628 -12.18 45.69 -4.57
C ILE A 628 -12.76 45.63 -3.17
N ARG A 629 -12.42 44.60 -2.37
CA ARG A 629 -12.96 44.41 -1.01
C ARG A 629 -12.62 45.58 -0.10
N SER A 630 -11.37 46.05 -0.10
CA SER A 630 -10.93 47.19 0.72
C SER A 630 -11.58 48.49 0.28
N THR A 631 -11.71 48.74 -1.03
CA THR A 631 -12.37 49.94 -1.56
C THR A 631 -13.86 49.94 -1.23
N GLN A 632 -14.56 48.81 -1.43
CA GLN A 632 -15.96 48.64 -1.08
C GLN A 632 -16.20 48.86 0.42
N SER A 633 -15.41 48.20 1.27
CA SER A 633 -15.52 48.38 2.73
C SER A 633 -15.29 49.83 3.10
N SER A 634 -14.24 50.47 2.58
CA SER A 634 -13.94 51.86 2.88
C SER A 634 -15.07 52.81 2.45
N ILE A 635 -15.62 52.64 1.25
CA ILE A 635 -16.77 53.42 0.79
C ILE A 635 -17.96 53.19 1.72
N ARG A 636 -18.30 51.94 2.04
CA ARG A 636 -19.41 51.60 2.93
C ARG A 636 -19.23 52.23 4.31
N ASP A 637 -18.04 52.13 4.90
CA ASP A 637 -17.73 52.66 6.21
C ASP A 637 -17.85 54.19 6.21
N ILE A 638 -17.32 54.86 5.17
CA ILE A 638 -17.47 56.32 5.00
C ILE A 638 -18.94 56.70 4.86
N LEU A 639 -19.72 56.03 4.01
CA LEU A 639 -21.14 56.33 3.84
C LEU A 639 -21.95 56.07 5.12
N SER A 640 -21.61 55.03 5.87
CA SER A 640 -22.27 54.70 7.16
C SER A 640 -21.94 55.69 8.28
N SER A 641 -20.85 56.45 8.14
CA SER A 641 -20.43 57.48 9.11
C SER A 641 -21.20 58.80 8.99
N ALA A 642 -22.07 58.92 8.00
CA ALA A 642 -22.87 60.12 7.78
C ALA A 642 -23.77 60.42 8.99
N GLU A 643 -23.73 61.67 9.46
CA GLU A 643 -24.55 62.12 10.59
C GLU A 643 -26.05 61.98 10.26
N VAL A 644 -26.83 61.33 11.11
CA VAL A 644 -28.28 61.24 10.94
C VAL A 644 -28.94 62.44 11.59
N VAL A 645 -29.42 63.39 10.79
CA VAL A 645 -30.09 64.61 11.25
C VAL A 645 -31.59 64.52 10.93
N ASN A 646 -32.43 64.54 11.96
CA ASN A 646 -33.90 64.45 11.84
C ASN A 646 -34.41 63.20 11.07
N GLY A 647 -33.72 62.07 11.21
CA GLY A 647 -34.13 60.81 10.56
C GLY A 647 -33.79 60.71 9.07
N ALA A 648 -32.94 61.61 8.55
CA ALA A 648 -32.29 61.51 7.25
C ALA A 648 -30.77 61.56 7.43
N TYR A 649 -30.02 60.95 6.51
CA TYR A 649 -28.57 61.12 6.49
C TYR A 649 -28.20 62.56 6.11
N GLY A 650 -27.08 63.05 6.66
CA GLY A 650 -26.56 64.39 6.42
C GLY A 650 -26.16 64.62 4.96
N PRO A 651 -25.85 65.88 4.59
CA PRO A 651 -25.48 66.23 3.23
C PRO A 651 -24.23 65.47 2.77
N PHE A 652 -24.20 65.03 1.50
CA PHE A 652 -23.08 64.27 0.90
C PHE A 652 -21.75 65.02 1.00
N GLU A 653 -21.79 66.36 0.98
CA GLU A 653 -20.65 67.26 1.12
C GLU A 653 -19.84 67.00 2.40
N SER A 654 -20.46 66.46 3.45
CA SER A 654 -19.76 66.08 4.69
C SER A 654 -18.87 64.84 4.53
N LEU A 655 -19.13 64.01 3.52
CA LEU A 655 -18.42 62.76 3.24
C LEU A 655 -17.41 62.88 2.08
N GLU A 656 -17.60 63.87 1.22
CA GLU A 656 -16.89 64.02 -0.05
C GLU A 656 -15.36 64.01 0.13
N GLY A 657 -14.84 64.68 1.17
CA GLY A 657 -13.40 64.69 1.47
C GLY A 657 -12.83 63.29 1.73
N SER A 658 -13.54 62.46 2.49
CA SER A 658 -13.13 61.08 2.78
C SER A 658 -13.29 60.18 1.55
N LEU A 659 -14.37 60.36 0.78
CA LEU A 659 -14.63 59.56 -0.43
C LEU A 659 -13.59 59.79 -1.52
N ARG A 660 -12.99 61.00 -1.63
CA ARG A 660 -11.93 61.30 -2.62
C ARG A 660 -10.69 60.41 -2.51
N HIS A 661 -10.48 59.74 -1.38
CA HIS A 661 -9.38 58.79 -1.20
C HIS A 661 -9.64 57.42 -1.86
N VAL A 662 -10.90 57.05 -2.05
CA VAL A 662 -11.30 55.69 -2.49
C VAL A 662 -12.14 55.70 -3.77
N VAL A 663 -12.61 56.88 -4.18
CA VAL A 663 -13.44 57.11 -5.36
C VAL A 663 -12.79 58.20 -6.22
N SER A 664 -12.71 57.95 -7.53
CA SER A 664 -12.17 58.93 -8.48
C SER A 664 -13.04 60.18 -8.56
N GLU A 665 -12.42 61.30 -8.96
CA GLU A 665 -13.15 62.55 -9.27
C GLU A 665 -14.27 62.33 -10.29
N ARG A 666 -14.04 61.42 -11.24
CA ARG A 666 -14.99 61.11 -12.30
C ARG A 666 -16.25 60.41 -11.79
N TYR A 667 -16.11 59.50 -10.82
CA TYR A 667 -17.23 58.71 -10.29
C TYR A 667 -17.99 59.41 -9.16
N MET A 668 -17.38 60.43 -8.54
CA MET A 668 -17.96 61.17 -7.41
C MET A 668 -19.40 61.67 -7.67
N PRO A 669 -19.75 62.24 -8.83
CA PRO A 669 -21.12 62.70 -9.09
C PRO A 669 -22.14 61.55 -9.13
N THR A 670 -21.77 60.39 -9.66
CA THR A 670 -22.62 59.20 -9.71
C THR A 670 -22.85 58.64 -8.31
N LEU A 671 -21.79 58.59 -7.49
CA LEU A 671 -21.92 58.15 -6.09
C LEU A 671 -22.77 59.13 -5.26
N LYS A 672 -22.61 60.44 -5.46
CA LYS A 672 -23.47 61.46 -4.85
C LYS A 672 -24.93 61.25 -5.20
N GLN A 673 -25.23 61.07 -6.49
CA GLN A 673 -26.59 60.82 -6.96
C GLN A 673 -27.16 59.52 -6.35
N TYR A 674 -26.36 58.46 -6.24
CA TYR A 674 -26.79 57.23 -5.59
C TYR A 674 -27.12 57.48 -4.11
N TYR A 675 -26.24 58.16 -3.39
CA TYR A 675 -26.40 58.46 -1.97
C TYR A 675 -27.69 59.25 -1.72
N GLU A 676 -27.89 60.36 -2.42
CA GLU A 676 -29.04 61.24 -2.23
C GLU A 676 -30.38 60.56 -2.57
N ASN A 677 -30.39 59.62 -3.51
CA ASN A 677 -31.63 58.96 -3.94
C ASN A 677 -31.95 57.68 -3.18
N ASN A 678 -30.95 56.97 -2.66
CA ASN A 678 -31.14 55.60 -2.16
C ASN A 678 -30.77 55.41 -0.68
N MET A 679 -30.05 56.36 -0.05
CA MET A 679 -29.69 56.23 1.37
C MET A 679 -30.82 56.71 2.28
N HIS A 680 -31.36 55.79 3.08
CA HIS A 680 -32.36 56.10 4.11
C HIS A 680 -31.99 55.43 5.44
N PRO A 681 -32.07 56.08 6.62
CA PRO A 681 -31.61 55.48 7.88
C PRO A 681 -32.33 54.19 8.28
N THR A 682 -33.53 53.93 7.74
CA THR A 682 -34.29 52.70 7.97
C THR A 682 -34.07 51.61 6.91
N VAL A 683 -33.40 51.95 5.81
CA VAL A 683 -33.20 51.05 4.68
C VAL A 683 -31.69 51.01 4.46
N GLY A 684 -31.03 49.97 4.98
CA GLY A 684 -29.57 49.89 5.09
C GLY A 684 -28.83 50.18 3.77
N LEU A 685 -27.51 50.39 3.86
CA LEU A 685 -26.62 50.59 2.72
C LEU A 685 -26.76 49.45 1.70
N TYR A 686 -27.50 49.67 0.60
CA TYR A 686 -27.65 48.69 -0.48
C TYR A 686 -26.39 48.55 -1.35
N LEU A 687 -25.55 49.58 -1.37
CA LEU A 687 -24.30 49.58 -2.11
C LEU A 687 -23.27 48.71 -1.36
N PHE A 688 -22.84 47.61 -1.99
CA PHE A 688 -21.88 46.66 -1.43
C PHE A 688 -22.37 45.90 -0.19
N MET A 689 -23.65 45.49 -0.17
CA MET A 689 -24.24 44.74 0.96
C MET A 689 -23.57 43.40 1.25
N TYR A 690 -23.04 42.74 0.23
CA TYR A 690 -22.51 41.39 0.33
C TYR A 690 -21.02 41.42 0.02
N GLU A 691 -20.25 40.58 0.72
CA GLU A 691 -18.93 40.22 0.22
C GLU A 691 -19.13 39.56 -1.14
N GLU A 692 -18.52 40.14 -2.17
CA GLU A 692 -18.63 39.65 -3.53
C GLU A 692 -18.18 38.19 -3.60
N ALA A 693 -18.97 37.37 -4.30
CA ALA A 693 -18.63 35.97 -4.54
C ALA A 693 -17.57 35.85 -5.65
N PHE A 694 -16.43 36.54 -5.49
CA PHE A 694 -15.26 36.40 -6.35
C PHE A 694 -14.85 34.94 -6.63
N PRO A 695 -15.08 33.96 -5.74
CA PRO A 695 -14.77 32.56 -6.04
C PRO A 695 -15.63 31.93 -7.13
N LEU A 696 -16.81 32.49 -7.43
CA LEU A 696 -17.70 31.97 -8.48
C LEU A 696 -17.32 32.47 -9.87
N TYR A 697 -16.97 33.75 -9.95
CA TYR A 697 -16.69 34.42 -11.21
C TYR A 697 -15.88 35.68 -10.96
N PHE A 698 -14.66 35.70 -11.47
CA PHE A 698 -13.77 36.87 -11.43
C PHE A 698 -13.08 37.00 -12.78
N ASN A 699 -13.59 37.89 -13.62
CA ASN A 699 -13.07 38.10 -14.96
C ASN A 699 -12.43 39.49 -15.08
N VAL A 700 -11.15 39.53 -15.44
CA VAL A 700 -10.44 40.80 -15.66
C VAL A 700 -10.71 41.26 -17.09
N ALA A 701 -11.83 41.97 -17.29
CA ALA A 701 -12.27 42.45 -18.60
C ALA A 701 -11.25 43.38 -19.28
N LYS A 702 -10.48 44.15 -18.51
CA LYS A 702 -9.42 45.02 -19.04
C LYS A 702 -8.32 45.26 -18.03
N ARG A 703 -7.07 45.36 -18.48
CA ARG A 703 -5.94 45.75 -17.64
C ARG A 703 -4.91 46.58 -18.39
N ASP A 704 -4.73 47.82 -17.97
CA ASP A 704 -3.73 48.76 -18.45
C ASP A 704 -2.85 49.25 -17.27
N PRO A 705 -1.65 49.80 -17.50
CA PRO A 705 -0.92 50.52 -16.46
C PRO A 705 -1.78 51.63 -15.86
N GLY A 706 -2.12 51.48 -14.58
CA GLY A 706 -2.96 52.45 -13.85
C GLY A 706 -4.47 52.32 -14.07
N ARG A 707 -4.97 51.26 -14.73
CA ARG A 707 -6.41 50.99 -14.85
C ARG A 707 -6.69 49.49 -14.88
N PHE A 708 -7.72 49.04 -14.17
CA PHE A 708 -8.27 47.70 -14.42
C PHE A 708 -9.80 47.72 -14.38
N VAL A 709 -10.39 46.82 -15.15
CA VAL A 709 -11.83 46.56 -15.18
C VAL A 709 -12.02 45.10 -14.83
N VAL A 710 -12.78 44.86 -13.76
CA VAL A 710 -13.11 43.53 -13.26
C VAL A 710 -14.61 43.35 -13.36
N GLU A 711 -15.00 42.18 -13.79
CA GLU A 711 -16.36 41.71 -13.82
C GLU A 711 -16.50 40.56 -12.84
N THR A 712 -17.48 40.65 -11.96
CA THR A 712 -17.84 39.62 -10.98
C THR A 712 -19.36 39.42 -10.99
N VAL A 713 -19.81 38.34 -10.37
CA VAL A 713 -21.24 38.02 -10.26
C VAL A 713 -21.59 37.81 -8.80
N LEU A 714 -22.61 38.54 -8.34
CA LEU A 714 -23.35 38.20 -7.12
C LEU A 714 -24.39 37.13 -7.48
N PRO A 715 -24.31 35.93 -6.88
CA PRO A 715 -25.25 34.86 -7.15
C PRO A 715 -26.67 35.26 -6.69
N PRO A 716 -27.71 34.65 -7.28
CA PRO A 716 -29.08 34.82 -6.81
C PRO A 716 -29.23 34.44 -5.33
N SER A 717 -29.92 35.29 -4.58
CA SER A 717 -30.39 34.98 -3.22
C SER A 717 -31.91 34.75 -3.21
N ASP A 718 -32.46 34.40 -2.05
CA ASP A 718 -33.91 34.34 -1.82
C ASP A 718 -34.61 35.70 -2.09
N ARG A 719 -33.85 36.81 -2.12
CA ARG A 719 -34.37 38.17 -2.26
C ARG A 719 -33.97 38.89 -3.55
N ASN A 720 -32.99 38.38 -4.30
CA ASN A 720 -32.54 38.99 -5.55
C ASN A 720 -32.22 37.94 -6.63
N GLY A 721 -32.44 38.28 -7.90
CA GLY A 721 -32.11 37.41 -9.04
C GLY A 721 -30.60 37.29 -9.34
N GLY A 722 -29.74 37.73 -8.41
CA GLY A 722 -28.31 37.91 -8.63
C GLY A 722 -28.01 39.14 -9.49
N THR A 723 -26.76 39.61 -9.43
CA THR A 723 -26.33 40.79 -10.21
C THR A 723 -24.95 40.56 -10.82
N ARG A 724 -24.77 41.06 -12.05
CA ARG A 724 -23.47 41.19 -12.69
C ARG A 724 -22.88 42.54 -12.31
N ASN A 725 -21.72 42.52 -11.70
CA ASN A 725 -21.02 43.70 -11.22
C ASN A 725 -19.78 43.96 -12.05
N VAL A 726 -19.71 45.14 -12.65
CA VAL A 726 -18.53 45.62 -13.37
C VAL A 726 -17.89 46.74 -12.58
N TYR A 727 -16.71 46.47 -12.05
CA TYR A 727 -15.86 47.42 -11.38
C TYR A 727 -14.81 47.97 -12.33
N SER A 728 -14.63 49.28 -12.37
CA SER A 728 -13.47 49.92 -13.01
C SER A 728 -12.69 50.66 -11.95
N PHE A 729 -11.38 50.45 -11.89
CA PHE A 729 -10.46 51.16 -11.02
C PHE A 729 -9.43 51.91 -11.85
N ILE A 730 -9.01 53.06 -11.34
CA ILE A 730 -7.88 53.82 -11.86
C ILE A 730 -6.90 54.14 -10.74
N THR A 731 -5.64 54.37 -11.08
CA THR A 731 -4.66 54.93 -10.15
C THR A 731 -4.65 56.44 -10.24
N GLU A 732 -4.91 57.12 -9.12
CA GLU A 732 -4.70 58.56 -8.98
C GLU A 732 -3.70 58.78 -7.85
N GLN A 733 -2.60 59.48 -8.11
CA GLN A 733 -1.54 59.74 -7.11
C GLN A 733 -0.93 58.46 -6.48
N GLY A 734 -1.00 57.34 -7.18
CA GLY A 734 -0.50 56.04 -6.70
C GLY A 734 -1.49 55.21 -5.91
N GLU A 735 -2.70 55.73 -5.64
CA GLU A 735 -3.78 55.02 -4.95
C GLU A 735 -4.81 54.50 -5.95
N TRP A 736 -5.31 53.28 -5.73
CA TRP A 736 -6.39 52.71 -6.55
C TRP A 736 -7.73 53.22 -6.06
N LYS A 737 -8.49 53.80 -6.98
CA LYS A 737 -9.80 54.37 -6.70
C LYS A 737 -10.86 53.81 -7.64
N LEU A 738 -12.08 53.71 -7.15
CA LEU A 738 -13.23 53.31 -7.94
C LEU A 738 -13.53 54.41 -9.00
N ASP A 739 -13.38 54.05 -10.28
CA ASP A 739 -13.66 54.90 -11.46
C ASP A 739 -15.07 54.69 -11.99
N ASN A 740 -15.61 53.48 -11.84
CA ASN A 740 -16.97 53.17 -12.22
C ASN A 740 -17.44 51.91 -11.51
N PHE A 741 -18.73 51.85 -11.17
CA PHE A 741 -19.39 50.64 -10.72
C PHE A 741 -20.73 50.52 -11.44
N VAL A 742 -20.94 49.38 -12.11
CA VAL A 742 -22.19 49.08 -12.80
C VAL A 742 -22.71 47.76 -12.27
N GLU A 743 -23.86 47.82 -11.61
CA GLU A 743 -24.64 46.65 -11.21
C GLU A 743 -25.74 46.46 -12.26
N THR A 744 -25.75 45.28 -12.89
CA THR A 744 -26.82 44.89 -13.82
C THR A 744 -27.51 43.66 -13.25
N PRO A 745 -28.84 43.64 -13.06
CA PRO A 745 -29.57 42.42 -12.73
C PRO A 745 -29.20 41.32 -13.72
N LEU A 746 -28.98 40.10 -13.23
CA LEU A 746 -28.78 38.98 -14.14
C LEU A 746 -30.08 38.73 -14.89
N GLU A 747 -30.13 39.16 -16.15
CA GLU A 747 -31.12 38.68 -17.10
C GLU A 747 -30.93 37.15 -17.24
N PRO A 748 -32.00 36.34 -17.35
CA PRO A 748 -31.92 34.88 -17.51
C PRO A 748 -31.10 34.36 -18.71
N SER A 749 -30.46 35.23 -19.51
CA SER A 749 -29.83 34.87 -20.78
C SER A 749 -28.38 35.38 -20.98
N GLY A 750 -27.74 35.97 -19.96
CA GLY A 750 -26.55 36.81 -20.18
C GLY A 750 -25.14 36.23 -19.97
N ILE A 751 -24.91 35.32 -19.02
CA ILE A 751 -23.58 34.76 -18.70
C ILE A 751 -23.77 33.32 -18.24
N VAL A 752 -23.39 32.35 -19.08
CA VAL A 752 -23.39 30.94 -18.67
C VAL A 752 -22.11 30.69 -17.88
N LEU A 753 -22.17 30.73 -16.56
CA LEU A 753 -21.17 30.01 -15.76
C LEU A 753 -21.37 28.54 -16.13
N GLN A 754 -20.38 27.89 -16.74
CA GLN A 754 -20.49 26.46 -17.04
C GLN A 754 -20.58 25.73 -15.70
N ALA A 755 -21.81 25.43 -15.28
CA ALA A 755 -22.05 24.72 -14.05
C ALA A 755 -21.36 23.36 -14.16
N SER A 756 -20.30 23.18 -13.36
CA SER A 756 -19.61 21.91 -13.21
C SER A 756 -19.76 21.42 -11.77
N PRO A 757 -19.62 20.11 -11.52
CA PRO A 757 -19.56 19.57 -10.17
C PRO A 757 -18.51 20.28 -9.29
N ASN A 758 -17.34 20.63 -9.83
CA ASN A 758 -16.29 21.32 -9.09
C ASN A 758 -16.62 22.81 -8.84
N GLY A 759 -17.22 23.51 -9.80
CA GLY A 759 -17.70 24.88 -9.57
C GLY A 759 -18.77 24.93 -8.48
N ALA A 760 -19.65 23.91 -8.45
CA ALA A 760 -20.66 23.76 -7.42
C ALA A 760 -20.03 23.41 -6.06
N LYS A 761 -19.05 22.49 -6.06
CA LYS A 761 -18.28 22.12 -4.87
C LYS A 761 -17.58 23.34 -4.27
N GLN A 762 -16.83 24.09 -5.08
CA GLN A 762 -16.10 25.29 -4.65
C GLN A 762 -17.05 26.36 -4.11
N TYR A 763 -18.19 26.59 -4.78
CA TYR A 763 -19.21 27.49 -4.27
C TYR A 763 -19.71 27.08 -2.88
N ILE A 764 -20.09 25.82 -2.73
CA ILE A 764 -20.63 25.27 -1.49
C ILE A 764 -19.59 25.34 -0.39
N THR A 765 -18.34 24.94 -0.65
CA THR A 765 -17.24 25.03 0.31
C THR A 765 -17.07 26.47 0.78
N ASN A 766 -16.97 27.44 -0.13
CA ASN A 766 -16.84 28.84 0.26
C ASN A 766 -18.05 29.37 1.03
N ARG A 767 -19.25 28.94 0.65
CA ARG A 767 -20.48 29.31 1.36
C ARG A 767 -20.50 28.75 2.78
N LEU A 768 -20.18 27.48 2.94
CA LEU A 768 -20.12 26.84 4.26
C LEU A 768 -19.00 27.43 5.12
N ILE A 769 -17.85 27.81 4.53
CA ILE A 769 -16.79 28.57 5.23
C ILE A 769 -17.31 29.93 5.71
N ALA A 770 -17.97 30.68 4.83
CA ALA A 770 -18.53 31.99 5.17
C ALA A 770 -19.62 31.90 6.25
N ASP A 771 -20.41 30.83 6.26
CA ASP A 771 -21.42 30.55 7.27
C ASP A 771 -20.85 29.92 8.56
N GLY A 772 -19.53 29.66 8.63
CA GLY A 772 -18.85 29.03 9.77
C GLY A 772 -19.17 27.54 9.95
N ALA A 773 -19.69 26.89 8.92
CA ALA A 773 -20.17 25.52 8.89
C ALA A 773 -19.21 24.52 8.20
N PHE A 774 -18.00 24.95 7.80
CA PHE A 774 -17.00 24.09 7.16
C PHE A 774 -15.59 24.40 7.66
N ASP A 775 -14.92 23.38 8.21
CA ASP A 775 -13.49 23.42 8.57
C ASP A 775 -12.70 22.64 7.52
N GLU A 776 -11.94 23.34 6.66
CA GLU A 776 -11.17 22.73 5.57
C GLU A 776 -10.20 21.63 6.03
N LYS A 777 -9.81 21.60 7.31
CA LYS A 777 -8.91 20.58 7.86
C LYS A 777 -9.62 19.31 8.32
N LYS A 778 -10.94 19.37 8.55
CA LYS A 778 -11.70 18.29 9.21
C LYS A 778 -12.88 17.80 8.39
N ASP A 779 -13.33 18.60 7.44
CA ASP A 779 -14.54 18.34 6.70
C ASP A 779 -14.21 17.95 5.25
N LYS A 780 -15.00 17.02 4.71
CA LYS A 780 -14.89 16.57 3.32
C LYS A 780 -16.20 16.85 2.60
N LEU A 781 -16.11 17.48 1.42
CA LEU A 781 -17.25 17.68 0.53
C LEU A 781 -17.08 16.80 -0.71
N THR A 782 -17.96 15.81 -0.87
CA THR A 782 -17.90 14.80 -1.94
C THR A 782 -19.08 14.99 -2.89
N PHE A 783 -18.80 15.12 -4.18
CA PHE A 783 -19.84 15.12 -5.21
C PHE A 783 -20.46 13.74 -5.33
N GLN A 784 -21.77 13.67 -5.44
CA GLN A 784 -22.51 12.41 -5.50
C GLN A 784 -23.11 12.19 -6.89
N LYS A 785 -23.92 13.15 -7.36
CA LYS A 785 -24.60 13.03 -8.66
C LYS A 785 -25.13 14.36 -9.18
N VAL A 786 -25.35 14.40 -10.49
CA VAL A 786 -26.17 15.42 -11.15
C VAL A 786 -27.56 14.84 -11.43
N GLY A 787 -28.60 15.66 -11.34
CA GLY A 787 -29.96 15.27 -11.70
C GLY A 787 -30.79 16.47 -12.16
N GLU A 788 -32.02 16.21 -12.56
CA GLU A 788 -32.99 17.24 -12.93
C GLU A 788 -34.22 17.18 -12.02
N ASP A 789 -34.82 18.34 -11.74
CA ASP A 789 -36.00 18.50 -10.89
C ASP A 789 -36.91 19.60 -11.46
N GLN A 790 -38.23 19.44 -11.33
CA GLN A 790 -39.17 20.51 -11.70
C GLN A 790 -39.57 21.31 -10.46
N ARG A 791 -39.16 22.59 -10.41
CA ARG A 791 -39.60 23.53 -9.36
C ARG A 791 -40.25 24.75 -9.97
N ASN A 792 -41.41 25.13 -9.45
CA ASN A 792 -42.20 26.29 -9.92
C ASN A 792 -42.45 26.32 -11.45
N GLY A 793 -42.65 25.14 -12.05
CA GLY A 793 -42.89 24.99 -13.49
C GLY A 793 -41.65 25.16 -14.37
N ARG A 794 -40.43 25.17 -13.79
CA ARG A 794 -39.16 25.20 -14.51
C ARG A 794 -38.36 23.93 -14.22
N LEU A 795 -37.73 23.37 -15.25
CA LEU A 795 -36.77 22.28 -15.11
C LEU A 795 -35.44 22.89 -14.62
N MET A 796 -34.91 22.36 -13.52
CA MET A 796 -33.65 22.80 -12.93
C MET A 796 -32.70 21.61 -12.79
N THR A 797 -31.44 21.82 -13.17
CA THR A 797 -30.38 20.85 -12.87
C THR A 797 -30.00 20.99 -11.40
N TYR A 798 -29.73 19.89 -10.69
CA TYR A 798 -29.20 19.93 -9.34
C TYR A 798 -27.97 19.03 -9.20
N TYR A 799 -27.07 19.43 -8.31
CA TYR A 799 -25.87 18.70 -7.93
C TYR A 799 -26.05 18.24 -6.48
N THR A 800 -25.90 16.95 -6.24
CA THR A 800 -25.94 16.41 -4.89
C THR A 800 -24.53 16.33 -4.34
N PHE A 801 -24.33 16.83 -3.13
CA PHE A 801 -23.09 16.70 -2.39
C PHE A 801 -23.34 16.05 -1.04
N GLU A 802 -22.32 15.37 -0.54
CA GLU A 802 -22.25 14.87 0.82
C GLU A 802 -21.14 15.61 1.55
N HIS A 803 -21.51 16.32 2.61
CA HIS A 803 -20.59 16.95 3.55
C HIS A 803 -20.41 16.04 4.74
N THR A 804 -19.22 15.47 4.87
CA THR A 804 -18.81 14.64 6.00
C THR A 804 -18.00 15.49 6.96
N HIS A 805 -18.37 15.48 8.23
CA HIS A 805 -17.67 16.15 9.33
C HIS A 805 -17.56 15.21 10.53
N ALA A 806 -16.90 15.62 11.61
CA ALA A 806 -16.63 14.78 12.79
C ALA A 806 -17.86 14.21 13.52
N TYR A 807 -19.08 14.62 13.16
CA TYR A 807 -20.32 14.22 13.82
C TYR A 807 -21.32 13.54 12.87
N GLY A 808 -20.94 13.25 11.63
CA GLY A 808 -21.80 12.57 10.65
C GLY A 808 -21.63 13.11 9.23
N SER A 809 -22.54 12.70 8.34
CA SER A 809 -22.63 13.24 6.98
C SER A 809 -24.01 13.78 6.67
N ASN A 810 -24.05 14.87 5.91
CA ASN A 810 -25.27 15.51 5.44
C ASN A 810 -25.26 15.57 3.92
N LYS A 811 -26.37 15.18 3.29
CA LYS A 811 -26.56 15.27 1.85
C LYS A 811 -27.43 16.46 1.49
N PHE A 812 -27.01 17.22 0.48
CA PHE A 812 -27.78 18.36 0.02
C PHE A 812 -27.78 18.48 -1.50
N LYS A 813 -28.87 19.05 -2.01
CA LYS A 813 -29.05 19.35 -3.44
C LYS A 813 -28.78 20.83 -3.68
N TYR A 814 -27.89 21.09 -4.61
CA TYR A 814 -27.57 22.42 -5.06
C TYR A 814 -28.13 22.65 -6.45
N TYR A 815 -29.13 23.53 -6.58
CA TYR A 815 -29.82 23.75 -7.83
C TYR A 815 -29.08 24.78 -8.69
N VAL A 816 -29.12 24.54 -9.99
CA VAL A 816 -28.61 25.44 -11.02
C VAL A 816 -29.79 25.86 -11.88
N GLN A 817 -30.00 27.17 -11.95
CA GLN A 817 -31.02 27.77 -12.78
C GLN A 817 -30.34 28.70 -13.78
N ASP A 818 -30.60 28.48 -15.07
CA ASP A 818 -30.10 29.33 -16.15
C ASP A 818 -28.56 29.52 -16.15
N GLY A 819 -27.82 28.48 -15.69
CA GLY A 819 -26.37 28.51 -15.57
C GLY A 819 -25.83 29.10 -14.26
N TYR A 820 -26.69 29.51 -13.31
CA TYR A 820 -26.29 30.09 -12.03
C TYR A 820 -26.65 29.19 -10.86
N TYR A 821 -25.76 29.14 -9.87
CA TYR A 821 -25.96 28.47 -8.59
C TYR A 821 -27.04 29.24 -7.78
N THR A 822 -28.15 28.57 -7.43
CA THR A 822 -29.24 29.18 -6.64
C THR A 822 -29.33 28.56 -5.24
N ASN A 823 -29.68 29.38 -4.24
CA ASN A 823 -29.71 28.95 -2.85
C ASN A 823 -30.79 27.90 -2.52
N PHE A 824 -30.49 27.16 -1.44
CA PHE A 824 -31.09 25.93 -0.90
C PHE A 824 -32.62 25.87 -0.73
N HIS A 825 -33.12 24.62 -0.83
CA HIS A 825 -33.89 23.98 0.25
C HIS A 825 -33.19 22.70 0.67
#